data_AF-A0A5N6UGC9-F1
#
_entry.id   AF-A0A5N6UGC9-F1
#
_cell.length_a   1.000
_cell.length_b   1.000
_cell.length_c   1.000
_cell.angle_alpha   90.00
_cell.angle_beta   90.00
_cell.angle_gamma   90.00
#
_symmetry.space_group_name_H-M   'P 1'
#
loop_
_entity.id
_entity.type
_entity.pdbx_description
1 polymer ?
#
loop_
_entity_poly.entity_id
_entity_poly.type
_entity_poly.pdbx_seq_one_letter_code
_entity_poly.pdbx_strand_id
1 'polypeptide(L)'
;MQEIYEFPNLESLCKETIEEIIAGLLPGTGPKEYQERIEDHGGVCEVTRSLLKLIPANVRGLEGLNRGDKIPWNRPVGYASFVTDIRDIHWWRMYCGQCFLAWRRIMCQHTQAILRNSTSSLHYYILWMGNGNRTANFIKLWESSENTLDDAWYQIRSNILEAVFCKVFRTHHGMLNRIDCLDSITKSYGLNVMTPLVQGHVTLSKALRIKANAGPSQSPDSQIRYWATFNPSNKKKIQRKPRPIFQCDFDAALEMALGDKELFQDVIELLRSPRHPAKPNLCDCIPFAGSLQAAIGFVLDYAAVSVANDSPLESVNSKSSSDLPWPIQGCGFHEKNVLVWIYNFKRFSSLTPDDFINTKDSENSWKGPHRTLLGQCAARILLLCGPRAGRIIKAVLEGSSQYILDIQGYKYQIYFDHRRLYIRCPELPAKIWSINPTHAARLSDVVRFSTSVLGITDIRPYFVELSSIVGYILCQARKERLGGHVMTTDDLDTGIKLWLTRKGIGEDADIREIETIAGSLIRGLLMLLHALPRKQVAVPIPKRPPFPDIGRERARVHEGFDNESYKKIEELVHNRVAKRDKLYLERLSSLPKKKADTAEVIAEGIAETLFQIDDKEVTGMQTCLEARIEELTPLINRAISDGFLDPNIDLLNNLADSLGVKTSRKGSLRRGQTTGKTGCSRKVWRKEREVFQNKEYKYIVPLGITYERSISLNYCPIKFPSGMDVGDGTIYVKIEICPFGQRHPKVYATSATDEDPACRLAFHVRFTDSTGSEVKYYERNPNTSPLFRANTFVDILANNVVDEQIAKTPRRYLHFKKGKSPAGLEGFEGGSYTTLP
;
A
#
# COMPACT_ATOMS: atom_id res chain seq x y z
N MET A 1 25.32 -18.29 -29.50
CA MET A 1 25.48 -19.67 -28.99
C MET A 1 25.30 -19.61 -27.48
N GLN A 2 24.12 -19.99 -26.98
CA GLN A 2 23.92 -20.22 -25.54
C GLN A 2 24.63 -21.54 -25.21
N GLU A 3 25.49 -21.54 -24.19
CA GLU A 3 26.04 -22.77 -23.60
C GLU A 3 24.90 -23.76 -23.32
N ILE A 4 25.14 -25.05 -23.57
CA ILE A 4 24.22 -26.11 -23.12
C ILE A 4 24.14 -25.98 -21.60
N TYR A 5 23.00 -25.53 -21.10
CA TYR A 5 22.77 -25.35 -19.68
C TYR A 5 22.41 -26.70 -19.07
N GLU A 6 23.33 -27.25 -18.29
CA GLU A 6 23.11 -28.48 -17.53
C GLU A 6 22.56 -28.13 -16.14
N PHE A 7 21.46 -28.78 -15.75
CA PHE A 7 20.86 -28.54 -14.45
C PHE A 7 21.73 -29.18 -13.35
N PRO A 8 22.24 -28.41 -12.38
CA PRO A 8 23.22 -28.91 -11.42
C PRO A 8 22.59 -29.88 -10.42
N ASN A 9 23.43 -30.75 -9.83
CA ASN A 9 23.02 -31.59 -8.71
C ASN A 9 22.64 -30.70 -7.51
N LEU A 10 21.34 -30.65 -7.19
CA LEU A 10 20.81 -29.76 -6.16
C LEU A 10 21.33 -30.07 -4.76
N GLU A 11 21.61 -31.34 -4.45
CA GLU A 11 22.13 -31.72 -3.14
C GLU A 11 23.56 -31.21 -2.95
N SER A 12 24.42 -31.44 -3.93
CA SER A 12 25.81 -30.94 -3.93
C SER A 12 25.84 -29.42 -3.85
N LEU A 13 25.06 -28.74 -4.69
CA LEU A 13 25.03 -27.27 -4.73
C LEU A 13 24.44 -26.66 -3.45
N CYS A 14 23.43 -27.30 -2.86
CA CYS A 14 22.85 -26.84 -1.59
C CYS A 14 23.85 -26.99 -0.45
N LYS A 15 24.54 -28.13 -0.39
CA LYS A 15 25.60 -28.37 0.59
C LYS A 15 26.73 -27.34 0.49
N GLU A 16 27.28 -27.15 -0.72
CA GLU A 16 28.33 -26.17 -1.00
C GLU A 16 27.89 -24.75 -0.62
N THR A 17 26.66 -24.36 -0.96
CA THR A 17 26.14 -23.03 -0.63
C THR A 17 26.02 -22.82 0.88
N ILE A 18 25.62 -23.85 1.64
CA ILE A 18 25.57 -23.78 3.11
C ILE A 18 26.98 -23.65 3.69
N GLU A 19 27.95 -24.40 3.18
CA GLU A 19 29.35 -24.34 3.61
C GLU A 19 29.96 -22.95 3.38
N GLU A 20 29.72 -22.35 2.20
CA GLU A 20 30.17 -20.98 1.91
C GLU A 20 29.48 -19.93 2.80
N ILE A 21 28.22 -20.15 3.18
CA ILE A 21 27.49 -19.28 4.10
C ILE A 21 28.12 -19.33 5.50
N ILE A 22 28.39 -20.53 6.01
CA ILE A 22 29.04 -20.73 7.32
C ILE A 22 30.44 -20.11 7.33
N ALA A 23 31.19 -20.29 6.24
CA ALA A 23 32.53 -19.73 6.08
C ALA A 23 32.54 -18.20 5.86
N GLY A 24 31.38 -17.54 5.75
CA GLY A 24 31.30 -16.09 5.51
C GLY A 24 31.80 -15.67 4.13
N LEU A 25 31.85 -16.60 3.17
CA LEU A 25 32.44 -16.38 1.85
C LEU A 25 31.47 -15.68 0.89
N LEU A 26 30.18 -15.67 1.18
CA LEU A 26 29.17 -15.01 0.36
C LEU A 26 28.80 -13.61 0.90
N PRO A 27 28.63 -12.60 0.03
CA PRO A 27 28.18 -11.27 0.44
C PRO A 27 26.86 -11.32 1.23
N GLY A 28 26.82 -10.61 2.35
CA GLY A 28 25.61 -10.47 3.16
C GLY A 28 25.33 -11.61 4.14
N THR A 29 26.27 -12.55 4.29
CA THR A 29 26.26 -13.53 5.37
C THR A 29 26.58 -12.87 6.70
N GLY A 30 25.71 -13.04 7.71
CA GLY A 30 26.03 -12.72 9.09
C GLY A 30 26.73 -13.93 9.70
N PRO A 31 28.05 -13.90 9.97
CA PRO A 31 28.83 -15.12 10.24
C PRO A 31 28.33 -15.92 11.45
N LYS A 32 27.77 -15.27 12.48
CA LYS A 32 27.30 -15.97 13.69
C LYS A 32 25.89 -16.55 13.56
N GLU A 33 24.94 -15.80 13.02
CA GLU A 33 23.53 -16.19 13.08
C GLU A 33 23.18 -17.36 12.14
N TYR A 34 23.69 -17.37 10.90
CA TYR A 34 23.48 -18.51 10.01
C TYR A 34 24.18 -19.76 10.55
N GLN A 35 25.43 -19.62 11.01
CA GLN A 35 26.22 -20.73 11.54
C GLN A 35 25.54 -21.37 12.76
N GLU A 36 25.21 -20.59 13.79
CA GLU A 36 24.54 -21.09 15.01
C GLU A 36 23.23 -21.81 14.66
N ARG A 37 22.42 -21.24 13.77
CA ARG A 37 21.13 -21.82 13.39
C ARG A 37 21.25 -23.09 12.56
N ILE A 38 22.25 -23.18 11.68
CA ILE A 38 22.49 -24.40 10.91
C ILE A 38 22.98 -25.52 11.84
N GLU A 39 23.87 -25.22 12.79
CA GLU A 39 24.34 -26.19 13.78
C GLU A 39 23.22 -26.66 14.72
N ASP A 40 22.38 -25.73 15.23
CA ASP A 40 21.21 -26.03 16.07
C ASP A 40 20.22 -27.02 15.40
N HIS A 41 20.23 -27.10 14.08
CA HIS A 41 19.33 -27.96 13.28
C HIS A 41 20.05 -29.16 12.65
N GLY A 42 21.17 -29.60 13.23
CA GLY A 42 21.86 -30.84 12.85
C GLY A 42 22.96 -30.66 11.80
N GLY A 43 23.40 -29.42 11.58
CA GLY A 43 24.53 -29.09 10.71
C GLY A 43 24.23 -29.21 9.22
N VAL A 44 25.27 -29.02 8.39
CA VAL A 44 25.17 -28.88 6.93
C VAL A 44 24.35 -30.01 6.28
N CYS A 45 24.65 -31.27 6.62
CA CYS A 45 24.03 -32.44 5.99
C CYS A 45 22.53 -32.57 6.31
N GLU A 46 22.14 -32.39 7.58
CA GLU A 46 20.73 -32.52 7.96
C GLU A 46 19.90 -31.35 7.45
N VAL A 47 20.44 -30.13 7.51
CA VAL A 47 19.78 -28.95 6.93
C VAL A 47 19.61 -29.11 5.42
N THR A 48 20.63 -29.57 4.69
CA THR A 48 20.53 -29.85 3.25
C THR A 48 19.40 -30.83 2.96
N ARG A 49 19.35 -31.96 3.68
CA ARG A 49 18.29 -32.97 3.53
C ARG A 49 16.91 -32.40 3.82
N SER A 50 16.78 -31.58 4.88
CA SER A 50 15.52 -30.93 5.23
C SER A 50 15.07 -29.92 4.18
N LEU A 51 15.99 -29.18 3.57
CA LEU A 51 15.68 -28.19 2.53
C LEU A 51 15.24 -28.87 1.23
N LEU A 52 15.95 -29.92 0.81
CA LEU A 52 15.59 -30.67 -0.39
C LEU A 52 14.17 -31.22 -0.30
N LYS A 53 13.73 -31.70 0.88
CA LYS A 53 12.35 -32.19 1.12
C LYS A 53 11.26 -31.16 0.77
N LEU A 54 11.55 -29.86 0.83
CA LEU A 54 10.61 -28.78 0.49
C LEU A 54 10.47 -28.56 -1.02
N ILE A 55 11.39 -29.08 -1.81
CA ILE A 55 11.42 -28.93 -3.27
C ILE A 55 10.57 -30.07 -3.89
N PRO A 56 9.53 -29.74 -4.68
CA PRO A 56 8.72 -30.73 -5.38
C PRO A 56 9.54 -31.63 -6.31
N ALA A 57 9.13 -32.90 -6.46
CA ALA A 57 9.86 -33.89 -7.26
C ALA A 57 10.03 -33.47 -8.74
N ASN A 58 9.02 -32.83 -9.33
CA ASN A 58 9.08 -32.30 -10.69
C ASN A 58 10.07 -31.15 -10.85
N VAL A 59 10.36 -30.39 -9.79
CA VAL A 59 11.40 -29.35 -9.78
C VAL A 59 12.79 -29.97 -9.63
N ARG A 60 12.91 -31.10 -8.90
CA ARG A 60 14.17 -31.84 -8.78
C ARG A 60 14.56 -32.57 -10.06
N GLY A 61 13.58 -32.97 -10.88
CA GLY A 61 13.77 -33.70 -12.13
C GLY A 61 13.58 -32.87 -13.40
N LEU A 62 13.95 -31.57 -13.41
CA LEU A 62 13.71 -30.62 -14.52
C LEU A 62 14.52 -30.91 -15.81
N GLU A 63 14.35 -32.11 -16.38
CA GLU A 63 14.49 -32.39 -17.83
C GLU A 63 13.20 -32.06 -18.62
N GLY A 64 12.21 -31.42 -17.99
CA GLY A 64 10.98 -31.00 -18.68
C GLY A 64 10.17 -30.01 -17.87
N LEU A 65 10.13 -28.76 -18.33
CA LEU A 65 9.29 -27.69 -17.79
C LEU A 65 7.80 -28.01 -18.01
N ASN A 66 7.20 -28.84 -17.17
CA ASN A 66 5.75 -28.98 -17.16
C ASN A 66 5.10 -27.80 -16.43
N ARG A 67 4.24 -27.08 -17.16
CA ARG A 67 3.50 -25.91 -16.70
C ARG A 67 2.61 -26.32 -15.52
N GLY A 68 2.82 -25.64 -14.38
CA GLY A 68 2.43 -26.11 -13.05
C GLY A 68 0.96 -26.51 -12.86
N ASP A 69 0.77 -27.52 -12.03
CA ASP A 69 -0.51 -27.88 -11.43
C ASP A 69 -1.18 -26.66 -10.77
N LYS A 70 -2.52 -26.66 -10.78
CA LYS A 70 -3.43 -25.66 -10.19
C LYS A 70 -3.39 -25.63 -8.65
N ILE A 71 -2.20 -25.61 -8.05
CA ILE A 71 -2.03 -25.59 -6.59
C ILE A 71 -2.19 -24.14 -6.10
N PRO A 72 -3.00 -23.88 -5.08
CA PRO A 72 -3.26 -22.53 -4.61
C PRO A 72 -2.00 -21.79 -4.13
N TRP A 73 -1.90 -20.50 -4.47
CA TRP A 73 -0.82 -19.58 -4.06
C TRP A 73 -1.03 -19.02 -2.64
N ASN A 74 -1.50 -19.85 -1.71
CA ASN A 74 -1.88 -19.44 -0.35
C ASN A 74 -0.87 -19.86 0.74
N ARG A 75 0.26 -20.45 0.36
CA ARG A 75 1.30 -20.96 1.29
C ARG A 75 2.63 -20.20 1.15
N PRO A 76 3.54 -20.34 2.14
CA PRO A 76 4.92 -19.87 2.00
C PRO A 76 5.65 -20.66 0.91
N VAL A 77 6.20 -19.95 -0.08
CA VAL A 77 6.82 -20.55 -1.27
C VAL A 77 8.03 -19.78 -1.74
N GLY A 78 8.90 -20.49 -2.44
CA GLY A 78 9.81 -19.90 -3.42
C GLY A 78 9.26 -20.02 -4.82
N TYR A 79 9.56 -19.03 -5.65
CA TYR A 79 9.12 -18.98 -7.03
C TYR A 79 10.23 -18.47 -7.95
N ALA A 80 10.10 -18.80 -9.23
CA ALA A 80 10.80 -18.10 -10.29
C ALA A 80 9.81 -17.44 -11.25
N SER A 81 10.16 -16.25 -11.72
CA SER A 81 9.52 -15.58 -12.84
C SER A 81 10.39 -15.80 -14.08
N PHE A 82 9.88 -16.59 -15.01
CA PHE A 82 10.46 -16.86 -16.32
C PHE A 82 9.88 -15.89 -17.34
N VAL A 83 10.67 -14.90 -17.74
CA VAL A 83 10.27 -13.85 -18.67
C VAL A 83 10.58 -14.27 -20.10
N THR A 84 9.58 -14.30 -20.97
CA THR A 84 9.71 -14.60 -22.41
C THR A 84 9.39 -13.39 -23.27
N ASP A 85 9.84 -13.39 -24.54
CA ASP A 85 9.49 -12.37 -25.53
C ASP A 85 8.83 -13.02 -26.75
N ILE A 86 7.61 -12.61 -27.10
CA ILE A 86 6.87 -13.22 -28.23
C ILE A 86 7.48 -12.92 -29.60
N ARG A 87 8.46 -12.01 -29.66
CA ARG A 87 9.20 -11.63 -30.87
C ARG A 87 10.41 -12.53 -31.12
N ASP A 88 10.90 -13.20 -30.08
CA ASP A 88 12.06 -14.09 -30.14
C ASP A 88 11.86 -15.26 -29.18
N ILE A 89 11.58 -16.44 -29.76
CA ILE A 89 11.30 -17.66 -29.01
C ILE A 89 12.48 -18.16 -28.17
N HIS A 90 13.71 -17.74 -28.49
CA HIS A 90 14.92 -18.13 -27.78
C HIS A 90 15.29 -17.11 -26.69
N TRP A 91 14.64 -15.95 -26.67
CA TRP A 91 14.88 -14.94 -25.66
C TRP A 91 14.10 -15.24 -24.37
N TRP A 92 14.82 -15.46 -23.28
CA TRP A 92 14.23 -15.59 -21.95
C TRP A 92 15.15 -15.12 -20.82
N ARG A 93 14.59 -14.67 -19.71
CA ARG A 93 15.32 -14.20 -18.51
C ARG A 93 14.64 -14.69 -17.24
N MET A 94 15.41 -14.98 -16.19
CA MET A 94 14.87 -15.49 -14.93
C MET A 94 15.09 -14.56 -13.74
N TYR A 95 14.07 -14.49 -12.89
CA TYR A 95 14.10 -13.88 -11.57
C TYR A 95 13.67 -14.91 -10.53
N CYS A 96 14.44 -15.12 -9.47
CA CYS A 96 14.03 -15.95 -8.34
C CYS A 96 13.58 -15.07 -7.17
N GLY A 97 12.66 -15.56 -6.35
CA GLY A 97 12.30 -14.89 -5.12
C GLY A 97 11.54 -15.81 -4.17
N GLN A 98 11.44 -15.36 -2.92
CA GLN A 98 10.67 -16.03 -1.88
C GLN A 98 9.57 -15.13 -1.31
N CYS A 99 8.56 -15.74 -0.70
CA CYS A 99 7.52 -15.04 0.03
C CYS A 99 6.74 -15.95 0.97
N PHE A 100 6.38 -15.42 2.13
CA PHE A 100 5.48 -16.08 3.06
C PHE A 100 4.02 -16.11 2.55
N LEU A 101 3.59 -15.07 1.84
CA LEU A 101 2.26 -14.94 1.25
C LEU A 101 2.35 -14.80 -0.27
N ALA A 102 2.28 -15.93 -0.97
CA ALA A 102 2.52 -15.99 -2.42
C ALA A 102 1.50 -15.20 -3.24
N TRP A 103 0.21 -15.26 -2.88
CA TRP A 103 -0.85 -14.50 -3.52
C TRP A 103 -0.53 -13.01 -3.51
N ARG A 104 -0.24 -12.44 -2.33
CA ARG A 104 0.12 -11.03 -2.20
C ARG A 104 1.36 -10.69 -3.01
N ARG A 105 2.41 -11.50 -2.94
CA ARG A 105 3.68 -11.23 -3.63
C ARG A 105 3.52 -11.27 -5.15
N ILE A 106 2.88 -12.31 -5.68
CA ILE A 106 2.82 -12.53 -7.13
C ILE A 106 1.66 -11.75 -7.75
N MET A 107 0.44 -11.85 -7.20
CA MET A 107 -0.76 -11.24 -7.78
C MET A 107 -0.89 -9.76 -7.41
N CYS A 108 -0.64 -9.40 -6.15
CA CYS A 108 -0.83 -8.01 -5.74
C CYS A 108 0.42 -7.15 -5.98
N GLN A 109 1.64 -7.68 -5.88
CA GLN A 109 2.87 -6.87 -6.02
C GLN A 109 3.48 -6.98 -7.42
N HIS A 110 4.03 -8.14 -7.81
CA HIS A 110 4.74 -8.30 -9.08
C HIS A 110 3.84 -7.98 -10.28
N THR A 111 2.72 -8.68 -10.36
CA THR A 111 1.72 -8.54 -11.42
C THR A 111 1.31 -7.09 -11.66
N GLN A 112 0.93 -6.37 -10.60
CA GLN A 112 0.54 -4.97 -10.74
C GLN A 112 1.71 -4.07 -11.13
N ALA A 113 2.91 -4.32 -10.61
CA ALA A 113 4.09 -3.55 -10.99
C ALA A 113 4.41 -3.73 -12.49
N ILE A 114 4.30 -4.95 -13.01
CA ILE A 114 4.53 -5.28 -14.42
C ILE A 114 3.51 -4.55 -15.31
N LEU A 115 2.24 -4.65 -14.98
CA LEU A 115 1.16 -4.07 -15.78
C LEU A 115 1.14 -2.54 -15.73
N ARG A 116 1.55 -1.94 -14.60
CA ARG A 116 1.80 -0.50 -14.46
C ARG A 116 3.09 -0.02 -15.12
N ASN A 117 3.80 -0.88 -15.86
CA ASN A 117 5.06 -0.52 -16.51
C ASN A 117 6.11 0.00 -15.52
N SER A 118 6.15 -0.57 -14.31
CA SER A 118 7.15 -0.18 -13.31
C SER A 118 8.56 -0.41 -13.84
N THR A 119 9.47 0.49 -13.50
CA THR A 119 10.90 0.35 -13.76
C THR A 119 11.71 0.27 -12.47
N SER A 120 11.04 0.06 -11.32
CA SER A 120 11.64 0.14 -9.99
C SER A 120 12.58 -1.01 -9.64
N SER A 121 12.66 -2.06 -10.47
CA SER A 121 13.61 -3.16 -10.34
C SER A 121 14.07 -3.60 -11.73
N LEU A 122 15.21 -4.29 -11.81
CA LEU A 122 15.69 -4.86 -13.07
C LEU A 122 14.65 -5.81 -13.70
N HIS A 123 13.98 -6.62 -12.88
CA HIS A 123 12.90 -7.51 -13.32
C HIS A 123 11.77 -6.74 -14.03
N TYR A 124 11.25 -5.67 -13.42
CA TYR A 124 10.16 -4.89 -14.01
C TYR A 124 10.62 -4.05 -15.20
N TYR A 125 11.83 -3.50 -15.14
CA TYR A 125 12.43 -2.74 -16.22
C TYR A 125 12.55 -3.56 -17.51
N ILE A 126 13.00 -4.82 -17.41
CA ILE A 126 13.12 -5.71 -18.57
C ILE A 126 11.75 -6.02 -19.17
N LEU A 127 10.71 -6.20 -18.35
CA LEU A 127 9.33 -6.36 -18.84
C LEU A 127 8.80 -5.09 -19.51
N TRP A 128 9.07 -3.91 -18.91
CA TRP A 128 8.73 -2.61 -19.47
C TRP A 128 9.38 -2.37 -20.84
N MET A 129 10.68 -2.68 -20.98
CA MET A 129 11.43 -2.61 -22.25
C MET A 129 10.81 -3.50 -23.34
N GLY A 130 10.15 -4.59 -22.96
CA GLY A 130 9.39 -5.43 -23.89
C GLY A 130 8.19 -4.73 -24.54
N ASN A 131 7.76 -3.60 -23.98
CA ASN A 131 6.62 -2.81 -24.44
C ASN A 131 5.36 -3.67 -24.67
N GLY A 132 5.10 -4.58 -23.74
CA GLY A 132 3.96 -5.50 -23.81
C GLY A 132 4.16 -6.76 -24.67
N ASN A 133 5.32 -6.95 -25.31
CA ASN A 133 5.68 -8.20 -25.99
C ASN A 133 6.31 -9.24 -25.07
N ARG A 134 6.65 -8.84 -23.83
CA ARG A 134 7.24 -9.73 -22.82
C ARG A 134 6.23 -10.11 -21.77
N THR A 135 6.31 -11.37 -21.32
CA THR A 135 5.41 -11.95 -20.34
C THR A 135 6.21 -12.60 -19.23
N ALA A 136 5.85 -12.31 -17.98
CA ALA A 136 6.38 -13.00 -16.81
C ALA A 136 5.53 -14.25 -16.51
N ASN A 137 6.17 -15.41 -16.46
CA ASN A 137 5.53 -16.69 -16.17
C ASN A 137 6.04 -17.18 -14.81
N PHE A 138 5.15 -17.36 -13.84
CA PHE A 138 5.55 -17.75 -12.49
C PHE A 138 5.51 -19.25 -12.31
N ILE A 139 6.61 -19.82 -11.84
CA ILE A 139 6.75 -21.23 -11.46
C ILE A 139 7.05 -21.32 -9.97
N LYS A 140 6.48 -22.33 -9.30
CA LYS A 140 6.77 -22.63 -7.90
C LYS A 140 8.03 -23.50 -7.82
N LEU A 141 8.98 -23.12 -6.97
CA LEU A 141 10.28 -23.81 -6.81
C LEU A 141 10.31 -24.68 -5.54
N TRP A 142 9.78 -24.17 -4.43
CA TRP A 142 9.64 -24.92 -3.18
C TRP A 142 8.42 -24.43 -2.40
N GLU A 143 7.95 -25.25 -1.46
CA GLU A 143 6.77 -24.96 -0.64
C GLU A 143 7.01 -25.40 0.80
N SER A 144 6.56 -24.58 1.75
CA SER A 144 6.51 -24.95 3.18
C SER A 144 5.09 -25.29 3.61
N SER A 145 4.95 -26.05 4.70
CA SER A 145 3.64 -26.42 5.24
C SER A 145 2.81 -25.19 5.66
N GLU A 146 1.47 -25.31 5.67
CA GLU A 146 0.57 -24.23 6.14
C GLU A 146 0.81 -23.82 7.59
N ASN A 147 1.31 -24.74 8.42
CA ASN A 147 1.59 -24.51 9.84
C ASN A 147 2.98 -23.90 10.09
N THR A 148 3.71 -23.53 9.03
CA THR A 148 5.05 -22.95 9.16
C THR A 148 4.95 -21.57 9.81
N LEU A 149 5.68 -21.36 10.89
CA LEU A 149 5.76 -20.06 11.56
C LEU A 149 6.70 -19.13 10.76
N ASP A 150 6.31 -17.85 10.66
CA ASP A 150 7.19 -16.79 10.14
C ASP A 150 8.22 -16.42 11.21
N ASP A 151 9.21 -17.28 11.39
CA ASP A 151 10.29 -17.14 12.37
C ASP A 151 11.66 -17.01 11.68
N ALA A 152 12.69 -16.73 12.50
CA ALA A 152 14.06 -16.57 12.00
C ALA A 152 14.56 -17.82 11.24
N TRP A 153 14.11 -19.02 11.63
CA TRP A 153 14.52 -20.25 10.99
C TRP A 153 13.85 -20.45 9.62
N TYR A 154 12.57 -20.12 9.49
CA TYR A 154 11.91 -20.03 8.19
C TYR A 154 12.64 -19.05 7.26
N GLN A 155 13.00 -17.86 7.76
CA GLN A 155 13.70 -16.85 6.96
C GLN A 155 15.07 -17.34 6.50
N ILE A 156 15.86 -17.96 7.39
CA ILE A 156 17.18 -18.55 7.04
C ILE A 156 17.02 -19.63 5.98
N ARG A 157 16.12 -20.60 6.17
CA ARG A 157 15.87 -21.66 5.19
C ARG A 157 15.45 -21.11 3.82
N SER A 158 14.58 -20.10 3.83
CA SER A 158 14.11 -19.44 2.60
C SER A 158 15.23 -18.67 1.90
N ASN A 159 16.11 -18.01 2.65
CA ASN A 159 17.27 -17.31 2.10
C ASN A 159 18.28 -18.29 1.48
N ILE A 160 18.54 -19.43 2.13
CA ILE A 160 19.40 -20.48 1.60
C ILE A 160 18.81 -21.05 0.31
N LEU A 161 17.52 -21.42 0.31
CA LEU A 161 16.86 -21.94 -0.90
C LEU A 161 16.82 -20.92 -2.04
N GLU A 162 16.54 -19.65 -1.76
CA GLU A 162 16.62 -18.59 -2.78
C GLU A 162 18.05 -18.45 -3.32
N ALA A 163 19.08 -18.53 -2.47
CA ALA A 163 20.48 -18.48 -2.90
C ALA A 163 20.84 -19.67 -3.81
N VAL A 164 20.43 -20.88 -3.43
CA VAL A 164 20.64 -22.10 -4.22
C VAL A 164 19.99 -21.96 -5.59
N PHE A 165 18.70 -21.59 -5.67
CA PHE A 165 18.03 -21.45 -6.95
C PHE A 165 18.53 -20.26 -7.78
N CYS A 166 18.99 -19.18 -7.16
CA CYS A 166 19.70 -18.11 -7.85
C CYS A 166 21.01 -18.59 -8.47
N LYS A 167 21.74 -19.51 -7.82
CA LYS A 167 22.95 -20.14 -8.39
C LYS A 167 22.61 -21.11 -9.52
N VAL A 168 21.60 -21.98 -9.32
CA VAL A 168 21.07 -22.90 -10.34
C VAL A 168 20.84 -22.13 -11.63
N PHE A 169 19.90 -21.18 -11.60
CA PHE A 169 19.49 -20.43 -12.80
C PHE A 169 20.42 -19.25 -13.15
N ARG A 170 21.58 -19.14 -12.46
CA ARG A 170 22.54 -18.04 -12.60
C ARG A 170 21.85 -16.67 -12.64
N THR A 171 20.90 -16.39 -11.76
CA THR A 171 20.07 -15.17 -11.84
C THR A 171 20.76 -13.91 -11.29
N HIS A 172 21.94 -14.04 -10.68
CA HIS A 172 22.69 -12.95 -10.08
C HIS A 172 23.89 -12.47 -10.91
N HIS A 173 24.23 -11.20 -10.74
CA HIS A 173 25.41 -10.57 -11.35
C HIS A 173 26.59 -10.45 -10.36
N GLY A 174 26.98 -11.57 -9.75
CA GLY A 174 28.18 -11.64 -8.90
C GLY A 174 27.96 -11.46 -7.39
N MET A 175 26.74 -11.18 -6.93
CA MET A 175 26.41 -11.05 -5.49
C MET A 175 26.38 -12.38 -4.73
N LEU A 176 26.41 -13.51 -5.44
CA LEU A 176 26.55 -14.86 -4.87
C LEU A 176 27.88 -15.53 -5.29
N ASN A 177 28.85 -14.73 -5.75
CA ASN A 177 30.21 -15.21 -5.93
C ASN A 177 30.94 -15.14 -4.59
N ARG A 178 31.89 -16.06 -4.40
CA ARG A 178 32.76 -16.03 -3.23
C ARG A 178 33.61 -14.75 -3.23
N ILE A 179 33.74 -14.13 -2.06
CA ILE A 179 34.48 -12.87 -1.86
C ILE A 179 35.99 -13.05 -2.08
N ASP A 180 36.50 -14.25 -1.81
CA ASP A 180 37.91 -14.63 -1.99
C ASP A 180 38.30 -14.91 -3.46
N CYS A 181 37.32 -14.98 -4.36
CA CYS A 181 37.53 -15.23 -5.79
C CYS A 181 37.32 -13.95 -6.61
N LEU A 182 38.36 -13.11 -6.66
CA LEU A 182 38.37 -11.81 -7.36
C LEU A 182 38.21 -11.92 -8.90
N ASP A 183 38.54 -13.06 -9.49
CA ASP A 183 38.50 -13.29 -10.95
C ASP A 183 37.18 -13.89 -11.47
N SER A 184 36.19 -14.11 -10.60
CA SER A 184 34.89 -14.67 -11.00
C SER A 184 34.00 -13.62 -11.70
N ILE A 185 34.29 -13.31 -12.96
CA ILE A 185 33.37 -12.49 -13.78
C ILE A 185 32.15 -13.35 -14.14
N THR A 186 31.13 -13.33 -13.28
CA THR A 186 29.86 -14.03 -13.54
C THR A 186 29.09 -13.29 -14.63
N LYS A 187 29.22 -13.77 -15.87
CA LYS A 187 28.40 -13.33 -17.00
C LYS A 187 27.00 -13.94 -16.87
N SER A 188 26.07 -13.15 -16.35
CA SER A 188 24.69 -13.58 -16.10
C SER A 188 23.67 -12.80 -16.93
N TYR A 189 22.65 -13.52 -17.40
CA TYR A 189 21.41 -13.01 -18.01
C TYR A 189 20.26 -12.96 -16.99
N GLY A 190 20.56 -13.03 -15.71
CA GLY A 190 19.60 -13.03 -14.62
C GLY A 190 18.98 -11.68 -14.33
N LEU A 191 17.94 -11.67 -13.49
CA LEU A 191 17.22 -10.46 -13.10
C LEU A 191 17.32 -10.15 -11.60
N ASN A 192 18.07 -10.95 -10.82
CA ASN A 192 18.31 -10.71 -9.40
C ASN A 192 19.53 -9.81 -9.19
N VAL A 193 19.33 -8.68 -8.50
CA VAL A 193 20.41 -7.71 -8.22
C VAL A 193 21.02 -7.93 -6.83
N MET A 194 20.17 -8.03 -5.79
CA MET A 194 20.60 -8.18 -4.39
C MET A 194 20.58 -9.64 -3.94
N THR A 195 21.65 -10.09 -3.29
CA THR A 195 21.71 -11.42 -2.65
C THR A 195 20.51 -11.63 -1.69
N PRO A 196 19.90 -12.83 -1.64
CA PRO A 196 18.84 -13.13 -0.67
C PRO A 196 19.35 -13.18 0.77
N LEU A 197 20.67 -13.37 0.98
CA LEU A 197 21.24 -13.59 2.30
C LEU A 197 21.15 -12.37 3.24
N VAL A 198 20.90 -11.18 2.69
CA VAL A 198 20.70 -9.93 3.46
C VAL A 198 19.26 -9.73 3.92
N GLN A 199 18.32 -10.57 3.49
CA GLN A 199 16.91 -10.45 3.87
C GLN A 199 16.71 -10.86 5.33
N GLY A 200 16.17 -9.95 6.15
CA GLY A 200 15.72 -10.21 7.53
C GLY A 200 16.70 -9.80 8.64
N HIS A 201 18.01 -9.79 8.41
CA HIS A 201 18.98 -9.79 9.52
C HIS A 201 20.17 -8.82 9.38
N VAL A 202 20.33 -8.11 8.26
CA VAL A 202 21.48 -7.21 8.05
C VAL A 202 21.04 -5.81 7.61
N THR A 203 21.50 -4.79 8.34
CA THR A 203 21.40 -3.39 7.88
C THR A 203 22.16 -3.26 6.56
N LEU A 204 21.44 -3.05 5.45
CA LEU A 204 22.03 -2.91 4.12
C LEU A 204 23.08 -1.78 4.11
N SER A 205 24.37 -2.14 4.08
CA SER A 205 25.46 -1.17 4.05
C SER A 205 25.53 -0.47 2.69
N LYS A 206 26.04 0.77 2.68
CA LYS A 206 26.26 1.54 1.43
C LYS A 206 27.18 0.79 0.47
N ALA A 207 28.23 0.15 0.99
CA ALA A 207 29.17 -0.65 0.20
C ALA A 207 28.48 -1.83 -0.50
N LEU A 208 27.58 -2.54 0.20
CA LEU A 208 26.87 -3.68 -0.38
C LEU A 208 25.91 -3.26 -1.51
N ARG A 209 25.24 -2.11 -1.35
CA ARG A 209 24.39 -1.54 -2.42
C ARG A 209 25.19 -1.14 -3.64
N ILE A 210 26.37 -0.54 -3.44
CA ILE A 210 27.28 -0.17 -4.54
C ILE A 210 27.73 -1.43 -5.29
N LYS A 211 28.18 -2.46 -4.57
CA LYS A 211 28.59 -3.74 -5.16
C LYS A 211 27.46 -4.39 -5.96
N ALA A 212 26.25 -4.44 -5.41
CA ALA A 212 25.09 -5.03 -6.08
C ALA A 212 24.70 -4.28 -7.36
N ASN A 213 24.77 -2.95 -7.36
CA ASN A 213 24.45 -2.14 -8.54
C ASN A 213 25.55 -2.17 -9.62
N ALA A 214 26.80 -2.50 -9.26
CA ALA A 214 27.89 -2.62 -10.22
C ALA A 214 27.75 -3.86 -11.12
N GLY A 215 27.28 -4.99 -10.58
CA GLY A 215 27.15 -6.27 -11.31
C GLY A 215 26.41 -6.18 -12.65
N PRO A 216 25.18 -5.63 -12.70
CA PRO A 216 24.40 -5.50 -13.94
C PRO A 216 25.15 -4.78 -15.09
N SER A 217 26.05 -3.84 -14.78
CA SER A 217 26.84 -3.11 -15.79
C SER A 217 27.77 -4.02 -16.61
N GLN A 218 28.12 -5.19 -16.07
CA GLN A 218 29.01 -6.18 -16.70
C GLN A 218 28.24 -7.34 -17.36
N SER A 219 26.90 -7.31 -17.36
CA SER A 219 26.09 -8.37 -17.98
C SER A 219 26.39 -8.50 -19.49
N PRO A 220 26.42 -9.71 -20.06
CA PRO A 220 26.48 -9.89 -21.51
C PRO A 220 25.23 -9.34 -22.24
N ASP A 221 24.11 -9.17 -21.53
CA ASP A 221 22.89 -8.55 -22.09
C ASP A 221 22.99 -7.02 -22.12
N SER A 222 22.92 -6.44 -23.32
CA SER A 222 22.95 -4.99 -23.52
C SER A 222 21.80 -4.26 -22.80
N GLN A 223 20.64 -4.89 -22.67
CA GLN A 223 19.48 -4.30 -22.00
C GLN A 223 19.65 -4.24 -20.48
N ILE A 224 20.29 -5.26 -19.90
CA ILE A 224 20.63 -5.27 -18.47
C ILE A 224 21.74 -4.26 -18.20
N ARG A 225 22.76 -4.16 -19.05
CA ARG A 225 23.81 -3.13 -18.92
C ARG A 225 23.23 -1.72 -18.94
N TYR A 226 22.29 -1.46 -19.84
CA TYR A 226 21.66 -0.15 -19.94
C TYR A 226 20.83 0.21 -18.70
N TRP A 227 20.28 -0.78 -17.98
CA TRP A 227 19.59 -0.52 -16.72
C TRP A 227 20.52 0.11 -15.66
N ALA A 228 21.80 -0.25 -15.63
CA ALA A 228 22.75 0.30 -14.65
C ALA A 228 22.99 1.81 -14.80
N THR A 229 22.81 2.34 -16.02
CA THR A 229 22.90 3.79 -16.31
C THR A 229 21.52 4.44 -16.45
N PHE A 230 20.45 3.64 -16.46
CA PHE A 230 19.08 4.11 -16.51
C PHE A 230 18.70 4.73 -15.16
N ASN A 231 18.55 6.06 -15.14
CA ASN A 231 18.14 6.78 -13.96
C ASN A 231 16.67 7.25 -14.10
N PRO A 232 15.68 6.52 -13.55
CA PRO A 232 14.28 6.94 -13.59
C PRO A 232 14.04 8.24 -12.83
N SER A 233 14.82 8.51 -11.77
CA SER A 233 14.80 9.75 -10.98
C SER A 233 15.38 10.98 -11.73
N ASN A 234 16.15 10.78 -12.81
CA ASN A 234 16.62 11.88 -13.68
C ASN A 234 15.60 12.26 -14.78
N LYS A 235 14.43 11.61 -14.85
CA LYS A 235 13.32 12.18 -15.61
C LYS A 235 12.82 13.39 -14.83
N LYS A 236 13.19 14.58 -15.34
CA LYS A 236 12.83 15.95 -14.92
C LYS A 236 11.75 15.99 -13.84
N LYS A 237 12.01 16.67 -12.72
CA LYS A 237 10.95 17.29 -11.89
C LYS A 237 9.87 17.74 -12.88
N ILE A 238 8.67 17.16 -12.80
CA ILE A 238 7.58 17.52 -13.70
C ILE A 238 7.53 19.04 -13.67
N GLN A 239 7.94 19.70 -14.76
CA GLN A 239 7.79 21.14 -14.86
C GLN A 239 6.29 21.37 -14.72
N ARG A 240 5.91 22.11 -13.67
CA ARG A 240 4.50 22.41 -13.37
C ARG A 240 3.96 23.20 -14.56
N LYS A 241 3.41 22.50 -15.55
CA LYS A 241 2.60 23.13 -16.59
C LYS A 241 1.33 23.68 -15.91
N PRO A 242 0.84 24.84 -16.34
CA PRO A 242 -0.38 25.42 -15.77
C PRO A 242 -1.52 24.40 -15.86
N ARG A 243 -2.32 24.34 -14.78
CA ARG A 243 -3.48 23.45 -14.70
C ARG A 243 -4.50 23.85 -15.76
N PRO A 244 -4.96 22.92 -16.62
CA PRO A 244 -6.17 23.13 -17.41
C PRO A 244 -7.38 23.26 -16.47
N ILE A 245 -8.12 24.35 -16.62
CA ILE A 245 -9.29 24.69 -15.81
C ILE A 245 -10.53 24.70 -16.70
N PHE A 246 -10.44 25.41 -17.82
CA PHE A 246 -11.52 25.65 -18.76
C PHE A 246 -11.45 24.70 -19.95
N GLN A 247 -12.55 24.56 -20.68
CA GLN A 247 -12.59 23.73 -21.89
C GLN A 247 -11.50 24.13 -22.90
N CYS A 248 -11.28 25.43 -23.10
CA CYS A 248 -10.24 25.94 -23.99
C CYS A 248 -8.82 25.48 -23.62
N ASP A 249 -8.55 25.22 -22.34
CA ASP A 249 -7.25 24.71 -21.90
C ASP A 249 -7.04 23.26 -22.32
N PHE A 250 -8.10 22.46 -22.30
CA PHE A 250 -8.09 21.07 -22.74
C PHE A 250 -8.05 20.97 -24.27
N ASP A 251 -8.76 21.87 -24.96
CA ASP A 251 -8.70 22.03 -26.41
C ASP A 251 -7.27 22.39 -26.84
N ALA A 252 -6.64 23.38 -26.21
CA ALA A 252 -5.25 23.73 -26.47
C ALA A 252 -4.27 22.58 -26.19
N ALA A 253 -4.51 21.79 -25.14
CA ALA A 253 -3.70 20.60 -24.86
C ALA A 253 -3.84 19.53 -25.96
N LEU A 254 -5.03 19.37 -26.53
CA LEU A 254 -5.28 18.46 -27.64
C LEU A 254 -4.66 18.98 -28.95
N GLU A 255 -4.81 20.28 -29.26
CA GLU A 255 -4.18 20.93 -30.42
C GLU A 255 -2.66 20.74 -30.38
N MET A 256 -2.03 21.00 -29.23
CA MET A 256 -0.59 20.76 -29.03
C MET A 256 -0.20 19.28 -29.19
N ALA A 257 -1.08 18.35 -28.81
CA ALA A 257 -0.81 16.92 -28.92
C ALA A 257 -0.87 16.43 -30.37
N LEU A 258 -1.77 16.99 -31.17
CA LEU A 258 -1.94 16.65 -32.59
C LEU A 258 -0.89 17.32 -33.47
N GLY A 259 -0.44 18.54 -33.10
CA GLY A 259 0.60 19.28 -33.83
C GLY A 259 0.15 19.78 -35.20
N ASP A 260 -1.13 19.64 -35.52
CA ASP A 260 -1.76 19.99 -36.80
C ASP A 260 -3.12 20.63 -36.50
N LYS A 261 -3.31 21.85 -37.00
CA LYS A 261 -4.51 22.65 -36.76
C LYS A 261 -5.73 22.14 -37.50
N GLU A 262 -5.58 21.69 -38.73
CA GLU A 262 -6.69 21.18 -39.54
C GLU A 262 -7.19 19.87 -38.92
N LEU A 263 -6.25 18.98 -38.58
CA LEU A 263 -6.57 17.74 -37.89
C LEU A 263 -7.24 17.98 -36.53
N PHE A 264 -6.79 18.99 -35.79
CA PHE A 264 -7.44 19.37 -34.54
C PHE A 264 -8.89 19.81 -34.74
N GLN A 265 -9.18 20.61 -35.77
CA GLN A 265 -10.55 21.01 -36.08
C GLN A 265 -11.43 19.80 -36.42
N ASP A 266 -10.94 18.90 -37.28
CA ASP A 266 -11.65 17.67 -37.65
C ASP A 266 -11.98 16.83 -36.41
N VAL A 267 -11.00 16.66 -35.50
CA VAL A 267 -11.18 15.89 -34.28
C VAL A 267 -12.17 16.56 -33.33
N ILE A 268 -12.11 17.87 -33.14
CA ILE A 268 -13.04 18.60 -32.26
C ILE A 268 -14.46 18.58 -32.81
N GLU A 269 -14.64 18.81 -34.12
CA GLU A 269 -15.94 18.73 -34.78
C GLU A 269 -16.54 17.32 -34.61
N LEU A 270 -15.72 16.28 -34.81
CA LEU A 270 -16.10 14.89 -34.59
C LEU A 270 -16.50 14.60 -33.14
N LEU A 271 -15.78 15.16 -32.16
CA LEU A 271 -16.06 14.97 -30.74
C LEU A 271 -17.28 15.75 -30.27
N ARG A 272 -17.64 16.87 -30.91
CA ARG A 272 -18.77 17.72 -30.52
C ARG A 272 -20.07 17.36 -31.25
N SER A 273 -19.96 16.77 -32.44
CA SER A 273 -21.12 16.30 -33.21
C SER A 273 -21.84 15.13 -32.52
N PRO A 274 -23.18 15.19 -32.32
CA PRO A 274 -23.95 14.07 -31.82
C PRO A 274 -23.87 12.87 -32.78
N ARG A 275 -23.84 11.66 -32.24
CA ARG A 275 -23.88 10.42 -33.05
C ARG A 275 -25.02 9.53 -32.61
N HIS A 276 -25.60 8.85 -33.59
CA HIS A 276 -26.56 7.78 -33.37
C HIS A 276 -25.91 6.45 -33.76
N PRO A 277 -26.11 5.37 -32.98
CA PRO A 277 -25.57 4.05 -33.25
C PRO A 277 -26.20 3.49 -34.53
N ALA A 278 -25.45 2.63 -35.21
CA ALA A 278 -26.01 1.79 -36.27
C ALA A 278 -27.07 0.83 -35.68
N LYS A 279 -28.02 0.35 -36.49
CA LYS A 279 -29.12 -0.54 -36.05
C LYS A 279 -28.58 -1.67 -35.13
N PRO A 280 -29.14 -1.85 -33.91
CA PRO A 280 -28.50 -2.59 -32.81
C PRO A 280 -28.50 -4.13 -32.91
N ASN A 281 -29.01 -4.72 -33.99
CA ASN A 281 -29.38 -6.15 -34.05
C ASN A 281 -28.21 -7.16 -33.98
N LEU A 282 -26.95 -6.71 -33.83
CA LEU A 282 -25.75 -7.55 -33.89
C LEU A 282 -24.94 -7.57 -32.57
N CYS A 283 -25.34 -6.78 -31.56
CA CYS A 283 -24.65 -6.73 -30.25
C CYS A 283 -25.30 -7.58 -29.15
N ASP A 284 -26.44 -8.25 -29.41
CA ASP A 284 -27.20 -8.98 -28.39
C ASP A 284 -26.40 -10.09 -27.68
N CYS A 285 -25.35 -10.61 -28.32
CA CYS A 285 -24.48 -11.66 -27.77
C CYS A 285 -23.18 -11.13 -27.12
N ILE A 286 -22.91 -9.82 -27.16
CA ILE A 286 -21.65 -9.24 -26.66
C ILE A 286 -21.90 -8.66 -25.26
N PRO A 287 -21.18 -9.12 -24.22
CA PRO A 287 -21.42 -8.62 -22.88
C PRO A 287 -20.80 -7.23 -22.70
N PHE A 288 -21.64 -6.25 -22.41
CA PHE A 288 -21.29 -4.90 -21.98
C PHE A 288 -22.31 -4.43 -20.93
N ALA A 289 -21.94 -3.38 -20.19
CA ALA A 289 -22.81 -2.67 -19.27
C ALA A 289 -23.05 -1.23 -19.77
N GLY A 290 -24.24 -0.71 -19.51
CA GLY A 290 -24.64 0.63 -19.90
C GLY A 290 -25.24 0.73 -21.30
N SER A 291 -24.99 1.84 -21.99
CA SER A 291 -25.74 2.22 -23.20
C SER A 291 -24.84 2.41 -24.42
N LEU A 292 -25.22 1.82 -25.56
CA LEU A 292 -24.57 2.06 -26.85
C LEU A 292 -24.71 3.52 -27.32
N GLN A 293 -25.62 4.30 -26.73
CA GLN A 293 -25.82 5.73 -27.01
C GLN A 293 -24.87 6.63 -26.22
N ALA A 294 -24.15 6.09 -25.24
CA ALA A 294 -23.30 6.88 -24.36
C ALA A 294 -22.16 7.54 -25.15
N ALA A 295 -21.87 8.81 -24.85
CA ALA A 295 -20.78 9.55 -25.49
C ALA A 295 -19.39 9.15 -24.97
N ILE A 296 -19.30 8.58 -23.77
CA ILE A 296 -18.07 8.08 -23.15
C ILE A 296 -18.21 6.58 -22.92
N GLY A 297 -17.16 5.84 -23.25
CA GLY A 297 -17.05 4.44 -22.85
C GLY A 297 -15.72 4.09 -22.19
N PHE A 298 -15.73 2.98 -21.44
CA PHE A 298 -14.59 2.43 -20.72
C PHE A 298 -14.33 1.00 -21.19
N VAL A 299 -13.12 0.75 -21.66
CA VAL A 299 -12.62 -0.61 -21.90
C VAL A 299 -11.74 -0.99 -20.74
N LEU A 300 -12.21 -1.93 -19.93
CA LEU A 300 -11.56 -2.33 -18.70
C LEU A 300 -10.57 -3.47 -18.97
N ASP A 301 -9.44 -3.39 -18.29
CA ASP A 301 -8.55 -4.52 -18.10
C ASP A 301 -9.00 -5.32 -16.86
N TYR A 302 -8.12 -5.49 -15.88
CA TYR A 302 -8.42 -6.02 -14.56
C TYR A 302 -8.65 -4.89 -13.55
N ALA A 303 -9.11 -5.24 -12.36
CA ALA A 303 -9.27 -4.32 -11.25
C ALA A 303 -7.94 -4.14 -10.46
N ALA A 304 -7.46 -2.90 -10.31
CA ALA A 304 -6.27 -2.58 -9.52
C ALA A 304 -6.49 -2.82 -8.01
N VAL A 305 -5.67 -3.67 -7.39
CA VAL A 305 -5.82 -4.05 -5.97
C VAL A 305 -4.74 -3.40 -5.10
N SER A 306 -4.97 -3.36 -3.77
CA SER A 306 -3.94 -2.87 -2.86
C SER A 306 -2.78 -3.86 -2.78
N VAL A 307 -1.54 -3.37 -2.80
CA VAL A 307 -0.32 -4.19 -2.55
C VAL A 307 -0.27 -4.75 -1.11
N ALA A 308 -1.12 -4.24 -0.23
CA ALA A 308 -1.25 -4.64 1.17
C ALA A 308 -2.36 -5.68 1.41
N ASN A 309 -3.12 -6.07 0.38
CA ASN A 309 -4.15 -7.11 0.54
C ASN A 309 -3.51 -8.49 0.52
N ASP A 310 -3.79 -9.29 1.56
CA ASP A 310 -3.28 -10.65 1.71
C ASP A 310 -4.22 -11.71 1.09
N SER A 311 -5.42 -11.33 0.64
CA SER A 311 -6.44 -12.24 0.10
C SER A 311 -6.87 -11.85 -1.32
N PRO A 312 -7.31 -12.82 -2.16
CA PRO A 312 -8.03 -12.53 -3.39
C PRO A 312 -9.20 -11.59 -3.09
N LEU A 313 -9.54 -10.71 -4.03
CA LEU A 313 -10.87 -10.13 -3.95
C LEU A 313 -11.85 -11.30 -4.09
N GLU A 314 -12.72 -11.51 -3.11
CA GLU A 314 -13.96 -12.21 -3.40
C GLU A 314 -14.55 -11.48 -4.61
N SER A 315 -14.87 -12.25 -5.67
CA SER A 315 -15.61 -11.70 -6.80
C SER A 315 -16.78 -10.96 -6.18
N VAL A 316 -16.87 -9.65 -6.40
CA VAL A 316 -18.01 -8.88 -5.91
C VAL A 316 -19.21 -9.67 -6.39
N ASN A 317 -20.03 -10.16 -5.45
CA ASN A 317 -21.28 -10.85 -5.74
C ASN A 317 -22.24 -9.83 -6.35
N SER A 318 -21.94 -9.33 -7.55
CA SER A 318 -22.92 -8.71 -8.40
C SER A 318 -23.81 -9.86 -8.86
N LYS A 319 -25.03 -9.88 -8.33
CA LYS A 319 -26.03 -10.87 -8.71
C LYS A 319 -26.43 -10.76 -10.19
N SER A 320 -25.97 -9.71 -10.89
CA SER A 320 -26.14 -9.47 -12.32
C SER A 320 -24.81 -9.14 -13.01
N SER A 321 -24.71 -9.40 -14.31
CA SER A 321 -23.61 -8.98 -15.19
C SER A 321 -23.69 -7.49 -15.59
N SER A 322 -24.68 -6.76 -15.08
CA SER A 322 -25.04 -5.39 -15.49
C SER A 322 -24.46 -4.28 -14.60
N ASP A 323 -23.92 -4.60 -13.43
CA ASP A 323 -23.51 -3.58 -12.46
C ASP A 323 -22.20 -2.87 -12.87
N LEU A 324 -22.28 -1.56 -13.05
CA LEU A 324 -21.12 -0.70 -13.31
C LEU A 324 -20.11 -0.74 -12.13
N PRO A 325 -18.79 -0.71 -12.39
CA PRO A 325 -17.79 -0.60 -11.34
C PRO A 325 -18.00 0.62 -10.42
N TRP A 326 -17.79 0.44 -9.11
CA TRP A 326 -17.93 1.52 -8.12
C TRP A 326 -17.16 2.82 -8.45
N PRO A 327 -15.96 2.82 -9.08
CA PRO A 327 -15.27 4.06 -9.41
C PRO A 327 -16.02 4.86 -10.49
N ILE A 328 -16.63 4.16 -11.45
CA ILE A 328 -17.43 4.74 -12.52
C ILE A 328 -18.73 5.31 -11.92
N GLN A 329 -19.44 4.53 -11.11
CA GLN A 329 -20.65 4.97 -10.41
C GLN A 329 -20.38 6.18 -9.50
N GLY A 330 -19.26 6.16 -8.79
CA GLY A 330 -18.82 7.24 -7.90
C GLY A 330 -18.60 8.57 -8.64
N CYS A 331 -18.05 8.51 -9.86
CA CYS A 331 -17.95 9.68 -10.73
C CYS A 331 -19.31 10.20 -11.24
N GLY A 332 -20.43 9.54 -10.97
CA GLY A 332 -21.77 9.95 -11.44
C GLY A 332 -22.20 9.30 -12.76
N PHE A 333 -21.40 8.39 -13.31
CA PHE A 333 -21.84 7.60 -14.45
C PHE A 333 -22.88 6.56 -14.04
N HIS A 334 -23.85 6.33 -14.91
CA HIS A 334 -24.92 5.34 -14.76
C HIS A 334 -25.23 4.71 -16.12
N GLU A 335 -26.05 3.66 -16.14
CA GLU A 335 -26.25 2.81 -17.33
C GLU A 335 -26.72 3.55 -18.59
N LYS A 336 -27.27 4.76 -18.46
CA LYS A 336 -27.74 5.55 -19.61
C LYS A 336 -26.65 6.45 -20.23
N ASN A 337 -25.61 6.82 -19.48
CA ASN A 337 -24.62 7.82 -19.91
C ASN A 337 -23.20 7.27 -20.09
N VAL A 338 -22.99 5.96 -19.87
CA VAL A 338 -21.70 5.30 -20.06
C VAL A 338 -21.86 3.97 -20.79
N LEU A 339 -20.82 3.57 -21.53
CA LEU A 339 -20.67 2.22 -22.07
C LEU A 339 -19.44 1.55 -21.44
N VAL A 340 -19.56 0.33 -20.91
CA VAL A 340 -18.44 -0.33 -20.21
C VAL A 340 -18.35 -1.79 -20.61
N TRP A 341 -17.15 -2.27 -20.96
CA TRP A 341 -16.89 -3.69 -21.17
C TRP A 341 -15.44 -4.03 -20.87
N ILE A 342 -15.11 -5.32 -20.80
CA ILE A 342 -13.76 -5.80 -20.50
C ILE A 342 -13.07 -6.27 -21.77
N TYR A 343 -11.75 -6.13 -21.82
CA TYR A 343 -10.91 -6.54 -22.96
C TYR A 343 -11.14 -7.99 -23.44
N ASN A 344 -11.58 -8.89 -22.55
CA ASN A 344 -11.87 -10.29 -22.84
C ASN A 344 -13.36 -10.64 -22.67
N PHE A 345 -14.24 -9.65 -22.51
CA PHE A 345 -15.68 -9.82 -22.35
C PHE A 345 -16.09 -10.67 -21.13
N LYS A 346 -15.19 -10.88 -20.15
CA LYS A 346 -15.49 -11.54 -18.88
C LYS A 346 -15.99 -10.54 -17.82
N ARG A 347 -16.22 -11.03 -16.59
CA ARG A 347 -16.61 -10.22 -15.44
C ARG A 347 -15.45 -9.38 -14.89
N PHE A 348 -15.78 -8.19 -14.37
CA PHE A 348 -14.79 -7.28 -13.78
C PHE A 348 -14.27 -7.85 -12.46
N SER A 349 -12.99 -8.23 -12.45
CA SER A 349 -12.37 -8.93 -11.34
C SER A 349 -10.89 -8.56 -11.20
N SER A 350 -10.29 -8.91 -10.05
CA SER A 350 -8.84 -8.84 -9.88
C SER A 350 -8.14 -9.91 -10.71
N LEU A 351 -6.88 -9.68 -11.05
CA LEU A 351 -6.06 -10.67 -11.76
C LEU A 351 -5.98 -12.00 -11.02
N THR A 352 -6.05 -13.06 -11.81
CA THR A 352 -5.85 -14.45 -11.41
C THR A 352 -4.62 -15.02 -12.15
N PRO A 353 -4.03 -16.13 -11.66
CA PRO A 353 -2.94 -16.80 -12.36
C PRO A 353 -3.30 -17.21 -13.80
N ASP A 354 -4.55 -17.63 -14.03
CA ASP A 354 -5.04 -18.06 -15.35
C ASP A 354 -5.01 -16.91 -16.38
N ASP A 355 -5.12 -15.66 -15.92
CA ASP A 355 -5.05 -14.48 -16.78
C ASP A 355 -3.65 -14.27 -17.40
N PHE A 356 -2.62 -14.97 -16.95
CA PHE A 356 -1.26 -14.90 -17.51
C PHE A 356 -0.98 -15.98 -18.56
N ILE A 357 -1.87 -16.97 -18.71
CA ILE A 357 -1.68 -18.11 -19.62
C ILE A 357 -2.11 -17.76 -21.06
N ASN A 358 -2.61 -16.54 -21.30
CA ASN A 358 -3.13 -16.11 -22.61
C ASN A 358 -2.16 -16.42 -23.77
N THR A 359 -2.63 -17.29 -24.67
CA THR A 359 -1.96 -17.59 -25.95
C THR A 359 -2.34 -16.54 -27.00
N LYS A 360 -1.51 -16.36 -28.05
CA LYS A 360 -1.85 -15.50 -29.21
C LYS A 360 -3.23 -15.84 -29.80
N ASP A 361 -3.61 -17.12 -29.77
CA ASP A 361 -4.89 -17.62 -30.29
C ASP A 361 -6.09 -17.09 -29.49
N SER A 362 -5.95 -16.94 -28.18
CA SER A 362 -7.00 -16.35 -27.33
C SER A 362 -7.26 -14.88 -27.66
N GLU A 363 -6.21 -14.07 -27.90
CA GLU A 363 -6.37 -12.65 -28.26
C GLU A 363 -7.01 -12.45 -29.65
N ASN A 364 -6.69 -13.32 -30.62
CA ASN A 364 -7.31 -13.24 -31.95
C ASN A 364 -8.82 -13.50 -31.90
N SER A 365 -9.29 -14.36 -30.99
CA SER A 365 -10.72 -14.65 -30.84
C SER A 365 -11.56 -13.44 -30.38
N TRP A 366 -10.95 -12.47 -29.67
CA TRP A 366 -11.68 -11.30 -29.14
C TRP A 366 -11.73 -10.11 -30.10
N LYS A 367 -10.89 -10.07 -31.13
CA LYS A 367 -10.83 -8.94 -32.08
C LYS A 367 -12.16 -8.71 -32.81
N GLY A 368 -12.83 -9.78 -33.23
CA GLY A 368 -14.12 -9.72 -33.92
C GLY A 368 -15.20 -9.02 -33.09
N PRO A 369 -15.51 -9.51 -31.87
CA PRO A 369 -16.45 -8.85 -30.98
C PRO A 369 -16.13 -7.37 -30.68
N HIS A 370 -14.86 -7.01 -30.48
CA HIS A 370 -14.48 -5.59 -30.32
C HIS A 370 -14.77 -4.77 -31.57
N ARG A 371 -14.46 -5.27 -32.78
CA ARG A 371 -14.81 -4.59 -34.04
C ARG A 371 -16.32 -4.37 -34.16
N THR A 372 -17.13 -5.38 -33.81
CA THR A 372 -18.60 -5.29 -33.85
C THR A 372 -19.12 -4.22 -32.89
N LEU A 373 -18.66 -4.23 -31.63
CA LEU A 373 -19.10 -3.27 -30.62
C LEU A 373 -18.68 -1.84 -30.96
N LEU A 374 -17.44 -1.65 -31.42
CA LEU A 374 -16.96 -0.36 -31.93
C LEU A 374 -17.70 0.06 -33.21
N GLY A 375 -18.20 -0.86 -34.02
CA GLY A 375 -19.02 -0.51 -35.19
C GLY A 375 -20.36 0.12 -34.82
N GLN A 376 -20.91 -0.28 -33.67
CA GLN A 376 -22.28 0.04 -33.26
C GLN A 376 -22.39 1.11 -32.17
N CYS A 377 -21.36 1.34 -31.35
CA CYS A 377 -21.48 2.32 -30.27
C CYS A 377 -21.37 3.78 -30.76
N ALA A 378 -22.08 4.70 -30.09
CA ALA A 378 -22.02 6.14 -30.31
C ALA A 378 -20.93 6.85 -29.47
N ALA A 379 -20.17 6.09 -28.66
CA ALA A 379 -19.09 6.64 -27.84
C ALA A 379 -18.12 7.43 -28.72
N ARG A 380 -17.82 8.67 -28.34
CA ARG A 380 -16.90 9.57 -29.03
C ARG A 380 -15.52 9.54 -28.38
N ILE A 381 -15.48 9.27 -27.07
CA ILE A 381 -14.25 9.04 -26.33
C ILE A 381 -14.29 7.66 -25.68
N LEU A 382 -13.24 6.87 -25.88
CA LEU A 382 -13.04 5.58 -25.23
C LEU A 382 -11.80 5.60 -24.34
N LEU A 383 -12.02 5.37 -23.04
CA LEU A 383 -11.00 5.27 -22.03
C LEU A 383 -10.52 3.82 -21.93
N LEU A 384 -9.27 3.58 -22.31
CA LEU A 384 -8.65 2.26 -22.30
C LEU A 384 -7.93 2.07 -20.95
N CYS A 385 -8.63 1.49 -19.98
CA CYS A 385 -8.21 1.37 -18.58
C CYS A 385 -7.32 0.14 -18.37
N GLY A 386 -6.04 0.26 -18.73
CA GLY A 386 -5.02 -0.77 -18.54
C GLY A 386 -4.35 -1.25 -19.83
N PRO A 387 -3.22 -1.97 -19.70
CA PRO A 387 -2.40 -2.38 -20.83
C PRO A 387 -3.09 -3.36 -21.79
N ARG A 388 -3.90 -4.32 -21.32
CA ARG A 388 -4.55 -5.31 -22.19
C ARG A 388 -5.72 -4.70 -22.96
N ALA A 389 -6.50 -3.84 -22.30
CA ALA A 389 -7.52 -3.01 -22.95
C ALA A 389 -6.90 -2.15 -24.07
N GLY A 390 -5.77 -1.49 -23.77
CA GLY A 390 -5.00 -0.74 -24.76
C GLY A 390 -4.52 -1.60 -25.93
N ARG A 391 -3.97 -2.79 -25.66
CA ARG A 391 -3.42 -3.70 -26.67
C ARG A 391 -4.49 -4.23 -27.61
N ILE A 392 -5.62 -4.75 -27.10
CA ILE A 392 -6.64 -5.37 -27.93
C ILE A 392 -7.31 -4.33 -28.85
N ILE A 393 -7.58 -3.13 -28.33
CA ILE A 393 -8.18 -2.05 -29.11
C ILE A 393 -7.19 -1.54 -30.16
N LYS A 394 -5.90 -1.37 -29.82
CA LYS A 394 -4.88 -1.00 -30.80
C LYS A 394 -4.75 -2.04 -31.93
N ALA A 395 -4.90 -3.33 -31.62
CA ALA A 395 -4.88 -4.39 -32.62
C ALA A 395 -6.14 -4.40 -33.52
N VAL A 396 -7.22 -3.74 -33.09
CA VAL A 396 -8.44 -3.53 -33.88
C VAL A 396 -8.32 -2.28 -34.77
N LEU A 397 -7.61 -1.25 -34.31
CA LEU A 397 -7.42 0.04 -34.99
C LEU A 397 -6.22 0.05 -35.96
N GLU A 398 -6.06 -0.99 -36.77
CA GLU A 398 -4.94 -1.13 -37.73
C GLU A 398 -4.71 0.16 -38.52
N GLY A 399 -3.47 0.69 -38.49
CA GLY A 399 -3.09 1.91 -39.21
C GLY A 399 -3.35 3.25 -38.49
N SER A 400 -3.88 3.24 -37.26
CA SER A 400 -4.10 4.48 -36.49
C SER A 400 -2.79 5.18 -36.07
N SER A 401 -2.74 6.49 -36.27
CA SER A 401 -1.66 7.36 -35.78
C SER A 401 -1.69 7.46 -34.25
N GLN A 402 -0.50 7.50 -33.63
CA GLN A 402 -0.33 7.60 -32.18
C GLN A 402 0.20 8.99 -31.81
N TYR A 403 -0.47 9.64 -30.86
CA TYR A 403 -0.07 10.94 -30.33
C TYR A 403 0.09 10.89 -28.81
N ILE A 404 0.65 11.95 -28.23
CA ILE A 404 0.86 12.07 -26.79
C ILE A 404 0.14 13.31 -26.28
N LEU A 405 -0.95 13.09 -25.57
CA LEU A 405 -1.68 14.13 -24.85
C LEU A 405 -0.99 14.40 -23.51
N ASP A 406 -0.62 15.65 -23.25
CA ASP A 406 0.01 16.08 -21.99
C ASP A 406 -0.97 16.92 -21.17
N ILE A 407 -1.49 16.35 -20.08
CA ILE A 407 -2.39 17.03 -19.15
C ILE A 407 -1.65 17.15 -17.82
N GLN A 408 -1.31 18.39 -17.42
CA GLN A 408 -0.62 18.67 -16.14
C GLN A 408 0.69 17.89 -15.95
N GLY A 409 1.42 17.59 -17.03
CA GLY A 409 2.66 16.81 -16.98
C GLY A 409 2.43 15.29 -17.02
N TYR A 410 1.18 14.82 -16.98
CA TYR A 410 0.85 13.43 -17.25
C TYR A 410 0.68 13.22 -18.75
N LYS A 411 1.47 12.29 -19.28
CA LYS A 411 1.45 11.90 -20.69
C LYS A 411 0.51 10.71 -20.90
N TYR A 412 -0.46 10.88 -21.78
CA TYR A 412 -1.42 9.87 -22.20
C TYR A 412 -1.18 9.53 -23.68
N GLN A 413 -1.11 8.24 -24.00
CA GLN A 413 -1.11 7.80 -25.38
C GLN A 413 -2.54 7.92 -25.90
N ILE A 414 -2.71 8.67 -26.99
CA ILE A 414 -4.00 8.81 -27.67
C ILE A 414 -3.90 8.24 -29.08
N TYR A 415 -5.02 7.71 -29.54
CA TYR A 415 -5.25 7.24 -30.90
C TYR A 415 -6.58 7.82 -31.33
N PHE A 416 -6.78 8.05 -32.62
CA PHE A 416 -8.12 8.35 -33.13
C PHE A 416 -8.35 7.60 -34.43
N ASP A 417 -9.62 7.38 -34.74
CA ASP A 417 -10.10 6.98 -36.05
C ASP A 417 -11.08 8.04 -36.57
N HIS A 418 -11.67 7.82 -37.73
CA HIS A 418 -12.71 8.67 -38.32
C HIS A 418 -14.00 8.78 -37.47
N ARG A 419 -14.05 8.16 -36.29
CA ARG A 419 -15.22 8.12 -35.42
C ARG A 419 -14.98 8.60 -34.00
N ARG A 420 -13.80 8.37 -33.42
CA ARG A 420 -13.58 8.42 -31.97
C ARG A 420 -12.15 8.75 -31.59
N LEU A 421 -12.00 9.30 -30.40
CA LEU A 421 -10.75 9.43 -29.68
C LEU A 421 -10.60 8.31 -28.65
N TYR A 422 -9.48 7.60 -28.67
CA TYR A 422 -9.12 6.55 -27.73
C TYR A 422 -7.98 7.06 -26.84
N ILE A 423 -8.16 6.97 -25.52
CA ILE A 423 -7.17 7.47 -24.56
C ILE A 423 -6.75 6.33 -23.65
N ARG A 424 -5.47 5.99 -23.68
CA ARG A 424 -4.90 5.01 -22.75
C ARG A 424 -4.75 5.63 -21.37
N CYS A 425 -5.42 5.05 -20.39
CA CYS A 425 -5.41 5.53 -19.01
C CYS A 425 -5.15 4.38 -18.01
N PRO A 426 -4.86 4.69 -16.74
CA PRO A 426 -4.60 3.67 -15.72
C PRO A 426 -5.81 2.75 -15.46
N GLU A 427 -5.60 1.63 -14.76
CA GLU A 427 -6.66 0.68 -14.41
C GLU A 427 -7.58 1.22 -13.30
N LEU A 428 -8.84 0.77 -13.28
CA LEU A 428 -9.77 1.16 -12.23
C LEU A 428 -9.49 0.44 -10.90
N PRO A 429 -9.68 1.09 -9.74
CA PRO A 429 -9.48 0.45 -8.44
C PRO A 429 -10.56 -0.59 -8.12
N ALA A 430 -10.13 -1.77 -7.66
CA ALA A 430 -10.99 -2.87 -7.24
C ALA A 430 -11.80 -2.56 -5.97
N LYS A 431 -11.18 -1.82 -5.03
CA LYS A 431 -11.78 -1.43 -3.76
C LYS A 431 -11.42 0.02 -3.46
N ILE A 432 -12.17 0.60 -2.54
CA ILE A 432 -11.84 1.89 -1.94
C ILE A 432 -10.39 1.83 -1.42
N TRP A 433 -9.60 2.86 -1.71
CA TRP A 433 -8.19 3.01 -1.29
C TRP A 433 -7.21 1.94 -1.81
N SER A 434 -7.59 1.20 -2.85
CA SER A 434 -6.73 0.14 -3.41
C SER A 434 -5.61 0.66 -4.31
N ILE A 435 -5.59 1.96 -4.62
CA ILE A 435 -4.61 2.63 -5.47
C ILE A 435 -3.98 3.81 -4.74
N ASN A 436 -2.82 4.27 -5.20
CA ASN A 436 -2.16 5.45 -4.64
C ASN A 436 -2.75 6.77 -5.19
N PRO A 437 -2.47 7.92 -4.57
CA PRO A 437 -3.03 9.21 -5.00
C PRO A 437 -2.63 9.60 -6.43
N THR A 438 -1.38 9.36 -6.83
CA THR A 438 -0.90 9.67 -8.20
C THR A 438 -1.64 8.90 -9.29
N HIS A 439 -1.93 7.60 -9.08
CA HIS A 439 -2.72 6.77 -10.00
C HIS A 439 -4.15 7.31 -10.12
N ALA A 440 -4.75 7.67 -8.99
CA ALA A 440 -6.11 8.20 -8.93
C ALA A 440 -6.24 9.59 -9.57
N ALA A 441 -5.22 10.46 -9.42
CA ALA A 441 -5.15 11.76 -10.07
C ALA A 441 -5.12 11.62 -11.61
N ARG A 442 -4.33 10.68 -12.14
CA ARG A 442 -4.27 10.40 -13.58
C ARG A 442 -5.60 9.92 -14.17
N LEU A 443 -6.31 9.05 -13.44
CA LEU A 443 -7.67 8.65 -13.82
C LEU A 443 -8.63 9.84 -13.84
N SER A 444 -8.54 10.70 -12.83
CA SER A 444 -9.45 11.83 -12.67
C SER A 444 -9.21 12.91 -13.73
N ASP A 445 -7.95 13.16 -14.10
CA ASP A 445 -7.60 14.13 -15.14
C ASP A 445 -8.08 13.71 -16.53
N VAL A 446 -7.98 12.42 -16.87
CA VAL A 446 -8.49 11.95 -18.15
C VAL A 446 -10.02 12.00 -18.20
N VAL A 447 -10.71 11.66 -17.10
CA VAL A 447 -12.18 11.80 -17.03
C VAL A 447 -12.56 13.27 -17.15
N ARG A 448 -11.84 14.18 -16.49
CA ARG A 448 -12.09 15.63 -16.57
C ARG A 448 -11.88 16.14 -18.00
N PHE A 449 -10.79 15.73 -18.66
CA PHE A 449 -10.56 16.03 -20.06
C PHE A 449 -11.74 15.55 -20.93
N SER A 450 -12.15 14.28 -20.80
CA SER A 450 -13.23 13.71 -21.59
C SER A 450 -14.55 14.43 -21.40
N THR A 451 -14.92 14.76 -20.16
CA THR A 451 -16.19 15.45 -19.89
C THR A 451 -16.13 16.90 -20.36
N SER A 452 -14.98 17.57 -20.26
CA SER A 452 -14.83 18.97 -20.67
C SER A 452 -14.91 19.12 -22.19
N VAL A 453 -14.17 18.30 -22.94
CA VAL A 453 -14.18 18.35 -24.42
C VAL A 453 -15.56 18.02 -24.99
N LEU A 454 -16.31 17.14 -24.32
CA LEU A 454 -17.67 16.73 -24.73
C LEU A 454 -18.79 17.63 -24.18
N GLY A 455 -18.49 18.64 -23.35
CA GLY A 455 -19.49 19.52 -22.73
C GLY A 455 -20.40 18.82 -21.70
N ILE A 456 -19.93 17.77 -21.05
CA ILE A 456 -20.67 16.99 -20.04
C ILE A 456 -20.37 17.55 -18.64
N THR A 457 -21.40 17.94 -17.89
CA THR A 457 -21.27 18.68 -16.62
C THR A 457 -21.77 17.92 -15.39
N ASP A 458 -22.54 16.84 -15.57
CA ASP A 458 -23.15 16.01 -14.52
C ASP A 458 -22.21 14.92 -13.97
N ILE A 459 -20.97 14.86 -14.47
CA ILE A 459 -19.93 13.94 -14.02
C ILE A 459 -19.00 14.63 -13.02
N ARG A 460 -18.52 13.87 -12.04
CA ARG A 460 -17.59 14.26 -10.97
C ARG A 460 -16.23 13.59 -11.19
N PRO A 461 -15.31 14.20 -11.94
CA PRO A 461 -14.09 13.51 -12.38
C PRO A 461 -13.13 13.14 -11.25
N TYR A 462 -13.11 13.93 -10.19
CA TYR A 462 -12.13 13.83 -9.09
C TYR A 462 -12.57 12.91 -7.94
N PHE A 463 -13.67 12.17 -8.09
CA PHE A 463 -14.19 11.28 -7.04
C PHE A 463 -13.17 10.20 -6.62
N VAL A 464 -12.55 9.55 -7.61
CA VAL A 464 -11.58 8.48 -7.37
C VAL A 464 -10.30 9.01 -6.73
N GLU A 465 -9.84 10.19 -7.16
CA GLU A 465 -8.72 10.89 -6.53
C GLU A 465 -9.01 11.21 -5.07
N LEU A 466 -10.15 11.83 -4.77
CA LEU A 466 -10.53 12.17 -3.39
C LEU A 466 -10.61 10.93 -2.49
N SER A 467 -11.22 9.85 -2.99
CA SER A 467 -11.25 8.58 -2.28
C SER A 467 -9.85 8.12 -1.91
N SER A 468 -8.92 8.11 -2.88
CA SER A 468 -7.52 7.71 -2.67
C SER A 468 -6.78 8.62 -1.68
N ILE A 469 -6.97 9.94 -1.74
CA ILE A 469 -6.37 10.93 -0.83
C ILE A 469 -6.82 10.69 0.61
N VAL A 470 -8.14 10.56 0.82
CA VAL A 470 -8.71 10.31 2.14
C VAL A 470 -8.15 9.01 2.71
N GLY A 471 -8.14 7.95 1.90
CA GLY A 471 -7.54 6.67 2.28
C GLY A 471 -6.07 6.77 2.66
N TYR A 472 -5.30 7.52 1.88
CA TYR A 472 -3.88 7.74 2.12
C TYR A 472 -3.63 8.49 3.44
N ILE A 473 -4.33 9.60 3.66
CA ILE A 473 -4.23 10.40 4.89
C ILE A 473 -4.61 9.55 6.11
N LEU A 474 -5.72 8.81 6.05
CA LEU A 474 -6.17 7.97 7.16
C LEU A 474 -5.21 6.79 7.43
N CYS A 475 -4.71 6.13 6.37
CA CYS A 475 -3.72 5.07 6.51
C CYS A 475 -2.40 5.57 7.10
N GLN A 476 -1.95 6.77 6.69
CA GLN A 476 -0.75 7.37 7.23
C GLN A 476 -0.94 7.79 8.70
N ALA A 477 -2.07 8.42 9.05
CA ALA A 477 -2.39 8.76 10.43
C ALA A 477 -2.37 7.51 11.32
N ARG A 478 -2.91 6.39 10.83
CA ARG A 478 -2.84 5.09 11.52
C ARG A 478 -1.40 4.59 11.67
N LYS A 479 -0.56 4.69 10.62
CA LYS A 479 0.85 4.27 10.68
C LYS A 479 1.62 5.08 11.73
N GLU A 480 1.46 6.39 11.74
CA GLU A 480 2.12 7.29 12.71
C GLU A 480 1.65 7.00 14.13
N ARG A 481 0.35 6.79 14.33
CA ARG A 481 -0.21 6.36 15.62
C ARG A 481 0.39 5.05 16.13
N LEU A 482 0.69 4.12 15.22
CA LEU A 482 1.34 2.85 15.56
C LEU A 482 2.86 2.99 15.75
N GLY A 483 3.41 4.20 15.68
CA GLY A 483 4.85 4.49 15.86
C GLY A 483 5.68 4.38 14.59
N GLY A 484 5.03 4.36 13.42
CA GLY A 484 5.69 4.41 12.12
C GLY A 484 6.29 5.78 11.80
N HIS A 485 6.85 5.88 10.59
CA HIS A 485 7.48 7.10 10.07
C HIS A 485 6.52 8.30 10.08
N VAL A 486 6.95 9.41 10.68
CA VAL A 486 6.20 10.68 10.69
C VAL A 486 6.34 11.36 9.34
N MET A 487 5.23 11.67 8.69
CA MET A 487 5.22 12.33 7.39
C MET A 487 5.71 13.77 7.51
N THR A 488 6.61 14.15 6.61
CA THR A 488 7.12 15.51 6.48
C THR A 488 6.73 16.10 5.13
N THR A 489 6.93 17.42 4.96
CA THR A 489 6.73 18.10 3.67
C THR A 489 7.58 17.50 2.54
N ASP A 490 8.77 16.97 2.85
CA ASP A 490 9.69 16.40 1.86
C ASP A 490 9.28 14.98 1.41
N ASP A 491 8.65 14.22 2.31
CA ASP A 491 8.20 12.83 2.06
C ASP A 491 6.76 12.73 1.53
N LEU A 492 6.09 13.87 1.36
CA LEU A 492 4.69 13.93 0.96
C LEU A 492 4.47 13.45 -0.49
N ASP A 493 3.54 12.51 -0.69
CA ASP A 493 3.21 11.94 -2.00
C ASP A 493 2.82 13.02 -3.02
N THR A 494 3.36 12.90 -4.23
CA THR A 494 3.14 13.86 -5.33
C THR A 494 1.66 14.06 -5.65
N GLY A 495 0.83 13.03 -5.54
CA GLY A 495 -0.61 13.13 -5.74
C GLY A 495 -1.30 13.93 -4.65
N ILE A 496 -0.83 13.87 -3.40
CA ILE A 496 -1.33 14.73 -2.32
C ILE A 496 -0.91 16.19 -2.57
N LYS A 497 0.37 16.43 -2.95
CA LYS A 497 0.84 17.78 -3.34
C LYS A 497 0.02 18.36 -4.49
N LEU A 498 -0.30 17.54 -5.49
CA LEU A 498 -1.13 17.94 -6.62
C LEU A 498 -2.55 18.32 -6.16
N TRP A 499 -3.16 17.52 -5.31
CA TRP A 499 -4.46 17.83 -4.73
C TRP A 499 -4.47 19.12 -3.90
N LEU A 500 -3.49 19.33 -3.03
CA LEU A 500 -3.36 20.57 -2.25
C LEU A 500 -3.19 21.78 -3.17
N THR A 501 -2.38 21.65 -4.23
CA THR A 501 -2.23 22.70 -5.25
C THR A 501 -3.57 23.04 -5.91
N ARG A 502 -4.43 22.04 -6.17
CA ARG A 502 -5.79 22.26 -6.71
C ARG A 502 -6.70 23.04 -5.76
N LYS A 503 -6.44 22.98 -4.45
CA LYS A 503 -7.12 23.77 -3.40
C LYS A 503 -6.52 25.17 -3.20
N GLY A 504 -5.47 25.54 -3.93
CA GLY A 504 -4.75 26.80 -3.74
C GLY A 504 -3.68 26.75 -2.64
N ILE A 505 -3.30 25.55 -2.18
CA ILE A 505 -2.32 25.28 -1.12
C ILE A 505 -1.15 24.52 -1.75
N GLY A 506 -0.43 25.16 -2.67
CA GLY A 506 0.51 24.49 -3.58
C GLY A 506 1.99 24.74 -3.31
N GLU A 507 2.28 25.69 -2.42
CA GLU A 507 3.64 26.08 -2.06
C GLU A 507 4.12 25.27 -0.86
N ASP A 508 5.39 24.86 -0.86
CA ASP A 508 5.96 24.13 0.28
C ASP A 508 5.91 24.98 1.57
N ALA A 509 5.85 26.31 1.45
CA ALA A 509 5.63 27.22 2.58
C ALA A 509 4.24 27.01 3.21
N ASP A 510 3.18 26.91 2.39
CA ASP A 510 1.82 26.66 2.88
C ASP A 510 1.73 25.30 3.60
N ILE A 511 2.40 24.29 3.06
CA ILE A 511 2.43 22.93 3.65
C ILE A 511 3.17 22.93 5.00
N ARG A 512 4.31 23.64 5.09
CA ARG A 512 5.05 23.82 6.34
C ARG A 512 4.28 24.63 7.37
N GLU A 513 3.51 25.62 6.94
CA GLU A 513 2.62 26.41 7.79
C GLU A 513 1.53 25.52 8.40
N ILE A 514 0.88 24.66 7.59
CA ILE A 514 -0.09 23.66 8.07
C ILE A 514 0.54 22.69 9.08
N GLU A 515 1.74 22.18 8.78
CA GLU A 515 2.49 21.29 9.67
C GLU A 515 2.80 21.97 11.00
N THR A 516 3.18 23.25 10.97
CA THR A 516 3.49 24.04 12.17
C THR A 516 2.26 24.30 13.02
N ILE A 517 1.15 24.76 12.42
CA ILE A 517 -0.08 25.09 13.15
C ILE A 517 -0.67 23.84 13.83
N ALA A 518 -0.66 22.70 13.14
CA ALA A 518 -1.22 21.45 13.64
C ALA A 518 -0.25 20.61 14.49
N GLY A 519 1.03 21.00 14.57
CA GLY A 519 2.12 20.28 15.24
C GLY A 519 2.60 19.02 14.52
N SER A 520 1.91 18.58 13.47
CA SER A 520 2.37 17.55 12.53
C SER A 520 1.62 17.68 11.22
N LEU A 521 2.28 17.32 10.11
CA LEU A 521 1.67 17.43 8.79
C LEU A 521 0.41 16.56 8.65
N ILE A 522 0.43 15.33 9.17
CA ILE A 522 -0.74 14.45 9.05
C ILE A 522 -1.97 14.97 9.80
N ARG A 523 -1.76 15.60 10.97
CA ARG A 523 -2.83 16.23 11.75
C ARG A 523 -3.37 17.46 11.03
N GLY A 524 -2.49 18.25 10.41
CA GLY A 524 -2.87 19.38 9.58
C GLY A 524 -3.68 18.98 8.35
N LEU A 525 -3.30 17.89 7.66
CA LEU A 525 -4.06 17.35 6.52
C LEU A 525 -5.46 16.85 6.94
N LEU A 526 -5.59 16.27 8.14
CA LEU A 526 -6.89 15.88 8.71
C LEU A 526 -7.77 17.10 9.01
N MET A 527 -7.20 18.16 9.59
CA MET A 527 -7.90 19.43 9.82
C MET A 527 -8.30 20.09 8.49
N LEU A 528 -7.45 20.03 7.47
CA LEU A 528 -7.72 20.55 6.13
C LEU A 528 -8.89 19.81 5.47
N LEU A 529 -8.93 18.47 5.53
CA LEU A 529 -10.09 17.70 5.05
C LEU A 529 -11.38 18.20 5.71
N HIS A 530 -11.34 18.53 7.00
CA HIS A 530 -12.51 18.99 7.72
C HIS A 530 -12.93 20.43 7.35
N ALA A 531 -11.96 21.32 7.15
CA ALA A 531 -12.16 22.74 6.87
C ALA A 531 -12.56 23.06 5.41
N LEU A 532 -12.52 22.08 4.50
CA LEU A 532 -12.91 22.30 3.10
C LEU A 532 -14.42 22.63 2.99
N PRO A 533 -14.81 23.57 2.10
CA PRO A 533 -16.21 24.00 1.95
C PRO A 533 -17.19 22.85 1.67
N ARG A 534 -18.33 22.89 2.37
CA ARG A 534 -19.41 21.88 2.32
C ARG A 534 -20.62 22.37 1.51
N LYS A 535 -21.45 21.48 0.96
CA LYS A 535 -22.71 21.90 0.32
C LYS A 535 -23.73 22.14 1.42
N GLN A 536 -24.45 23.26 1.39
CA GLN A 536 -25.63 23.42 2.23
C GLN A 536 -26.64 22.35 1.81
N VAL A 537 -26.90 21.38 2.69
CA VAL A 537 -27.84 20.29 2.41
C VAL A 537 -29.25 20.87 2.53
N ALA A 538 -30.03 20.83 1.45
CA ALA A 538 -31.42 21.31 1.44
C ALA A 538 -32.37 20.45 2.32
N VAL A 539 -31.92 19.27 2.75
CA VAL A 539 -32.67 18.32 3.57
C VAL A 539 -31.81 17.87 4.75
N PRO A 540 -32.24 18.06 6.01
CA PRO A 540 -31.55 17.50 7.17
C PRO A 540 -31.41 15.98 7.00
N ILE A 541 -30.18 15.46 7.01
CA ILE A 541 -29.94 14.02 7.04
C ILE A 541 -30.57 13.49 8.32
N PRO A 542 -31.42 12.43 8.27
CA PRO A 542 -31.98 11.84 9.48
C PRO A 542 -30.84 11.41 10.40
N LYS A 543 -30.87 11.89 11.65
CA LYS A 543 -29.94 11.42 12.69
C LYS A 543 -30.09 9.91 12.79
N ARG A 544 -28.98 9.17 12.56
CA ARG A 544 -28.98 7.72 12.73
C ARG A 544 -29.40 7.38 14.17
N PRO A 545 -30.26 6.37 14.38
CA PRO A 545 -30.41 5.80 15.70
C PRO A 545 -29.04 5.24 16.16
N PRO A 546 -28.71 5.37 17.46
CA PRO A 546 -27.48 4.82 18.00
C PRO A 546 -27.42 3.31 17.70
N PHE A 547 -26.27 2.86 17.20
CA PHE A 547 -26.03 1.43 16.96
C PHE A 547 -26.15 0.66 18.28
N PRO A 548 -26.76 -0.54 18.29
CA PRO A 548 -26.76 -1.41 19.45
C PRO A 548 -25.32 -1.74 19.85
N ASP A 549 -25.05 -1.67 21.16
CA ASP A 549 -23.72 -1.80 21.73
C ASP A 549 -23.25 -3.26 21.67
N ILE A 550 -22.69 -3.65 20.54
CA ILE A 550 -22.05 -4.96 20.36
C ILE A 550 -20.67 -4.82 21.02
N GLY A 551 -20.54 -5.31 22.26
CA GLY A 551 -19.42 -5.16 23.21
C GLY A 551 -17.99 -5.44 22.72
N ARG A 552 -17.55 -4.72 21.69
CA ARG A 552 -16.14 -4.55 21.30
C ARG A 552 -15.66 -3.28 21.98
N GLU A 553 -14.58 -3.38 22.76
CA GLU A 553 -13.93 -2.23 23.39
C GLU A 553 -13.69 -1.13 22.34
N ARG A 554 -14.45 -0.04 22.45
CA ARG A 554 -14.28 1.17 21.66
C ARG A 554 -12.95 1.80 22.07
N ALA A 555 -11.99 1.87 21.15
CA ALA A 555 -10.78 2.65 21.39
C ALA A 555 -11.22 4.11 21.59
N ARG A 556 -11.03 4.65 22.79
CA ARG A 556 -11.44 6.02 23.11
C ARG A 556 -10.66 7.00 22.23
N VAL A 557 -11.42 7.64 21.34
CA VAL A 557 -11.43 9.04 20.91
C VAL A 557 -10.07 9.70 20.62
N HIS A 558 -9.93 10.22 19.40
CA HIS A 558 -8.90 11.21 19.06
C HIS A 558 -8.82 12.31 20.13
N GLU A 559 -7.63 12.78 20.50
CA GLU A 559 -7.53 14.15 21.03
C GLU A 559 -8.16 15.05 19.98
N GLY A 560 -9.30 15.68 20.34
CA GLY A 560 -10.00 16.62 19.47
C GLY A 560 -9.02 17.62 18.87
N PHE A 561 -9.36 18.17 17.70
CA PHE A 561 -8.55 19.23 17.15
C PHE A 561 -8.46 20.36 18.17
N ASP A 562 -7.24 20.85 18.41
CA ASP A 562 -7.09 22.04 19.23
C ASP A 562 -7.87 23.16 18.54
N ASN A 563 -8.81 23.78 19.27
CA ASN A 563 -9.75 24.73 18.68
C ASN A 563 -9.03 25.95 18.08
N GLU A 564 -7.90 26.36 18.65
CA GLU A 564 -7.11 27.49 18.16
C GLU A 564 -6.37 27.10 16.86
N SER A 565 -5.66 25.97 16.87
CA SER A 565 -5.00 25.43 15.67
C SER A 565 -6.00 25.14 14.54
N TYR A 566 -7.18 24.59 14.86
CA TYR A 566 -8.21 24.29 13.88
C TYR A 566 -8.74 25.57 13.23
N LYS A 567 -9.09 26.60 14.02
CA LYS A 567 -9.53 27.89 13.48
C LYS A 567 -8.48 28.53 12.57
N LYS A 568 -7.21 28.49 12.96
CA LYS A 568 -6.11 28.99 12.12
C LYS A 568 -6.01 28.24 10.79
N ILE A 569 -6.14 26.91 10.79
CA ILE A 569 -6.16 26.13 9.54
C ILE A 569 -7.42 26.44 8.73
N GLU A 570 -8.58 26.57 9.37
CA GLU A 570 -9.83 26.89 8.71
C GLU A 570 -9.75 28.24 8.00
N GLU A 571 -9.28 29.28 8.68
CA GLU A 571 -9.03 30.60 8.08
C GLU A 571 -8.02 30.53 6.94
N LEU A 572 -6.91 29.81 7.12
CA LEU A 572 -5.91 29.60 6.06
C LEU A 572 -6.55 28.96 4.82
N VAL A 573 -7.30 27.87 4.98
CA VAL A 573 -7.96 27.16 3.88
C VAL A 573 -8.96 28.07 3.18
N HIS A 574 -9.83 28.77 3.93
CA HIS A 574 -10.83 29.67 3.35
C HIS A 574 -10.18 30.82 2.58
N ASN A 575 -9.14 31.44 3.13
CA ASN A 575 -8.41 32.52 2.46
C ASN A 575 -7.74 32.04 1.16
N ARG A 576 -7.13 30.85 1.16
CA ARG A 576 -6.46 30.29 -0.02
C ARG A 576 -7.47 29.88 -1.10
N VAL A 577 -8.59 29.28 -0.71
CA VAL A 577 -9.69 28.94 -1.62
C VAL A 577 -10.31 30.21 -2.22
N ALA A 578 -10.59 31.24 -1.41
CA ALA A 578 -11.15 32.50 -1.89
C ALA A 578 -10.20 33.21 -2.88
N LYS A 579 -8.89 33.25 -2.57
CA LYS A 579 -7.87 33.80 -3.48
C LYS A 579 -7.84 33.04 -4.80
N ARG A 580 -7.88 31.70 -4.75
CA ARG A 580 -7.93 30.85 -5.95
C ARG A 580 -9.18 31.13 -6.78
N ASP A 581 -10.34 31.19 -6.15
CA ASP A 581 -11.62 31.40 -6.84
C ASP A 581 -11.69 32.79 -7.48
N LYS A 582 -11.13 33.82 -6.82
CA LYS A 582 -10.95 35.15 -7.39
C LYS A 582 -10.10 35.10 -8.66
N LEU A 583 -8.94 34.43 -8.62
CA LEU A 583 -8.07 34.26 -9.79
C LEU A 583 -8.78 33.51 -10.93
N TYR A 584 -9.64 32.55 -10.60
CA TYR A 584 -10.46 31.85 -11.60
C TYR A 584 -11.48 32.78 -12.26
N LEU A 585 -12.16 33.62 -11.50
CA LEU A 585 -13.11 34.60 -12.03
C LEU A 585 -12.41 35.67 -12.90
N GLU A 586 -11.25 36.16 -12.45
CA GLU A 586 -10.42 37.09 -13.23
C GLU A 586 -10.01 36.46 -14.56
N ARG A 587 -9.51 35.21 -14.53
CA ARG A 587 -9.15 34.47 -15.75
C ARG A 587 -10.35 34.22 -16.65
N LEU A 588 -11.49 33.81 -16.09
CA LEU A 588 -12.73 33.61 -16.84
C LEU A 588 -13.17 34.90 -17.54
N SER A 589 -13.07 36.04 -16.87
CA SER A 589 -13.43 37.35 -17.44
C SER A 589 -12.51 37.79 -18.58
N SER A 590 -11.27 37.30 -18.60
CA SER A 590 -10.28 37.57 -19.65
C SER A 590 -10.44 36.70 -20.91
N LEU A 591 -11.27 35.65 -20.86
CA LEU A 591 -11.49 34.76 -21.99
C LEU A 591 -12.50 35.35 -23.00
N PRO A 592 -12.35 35.04 -24.31
CA PRO A 592 -13.28 35.52 -25.34
C PRO A 592 -14.71 35.03 -25.07
N LYS A 593 -15.67 35.96 -24.95
CA LYS A 593 -17.09 35.63 -24.78
C LYS A 593 -17.79 35.39 -26.12
N LYS A 594 -18.75 34.47 -26.15
CA LYS A 594 -19.69 34.31 -27.27
C LYS A 594 -20.51 35.60 -27.41
N LYS A 595 -20.49 36.27 -28.57
CA LYS A 595 -21.46 37.33 -28.85
C LYS A 595 -22.84 36.68 -28.88
N ALA A 596 -23.78 37.21 -28.11
CA ALA A 596 -25.17 36.79 -28.18
C ALA A 596 -25.67 36.99 -29.61
N ASP A 597 -26.28 35.96 -30.19
CA ASP A 597 -26.91 36.02 -31.51
C ASP A 597 -28.07 37.03 -31.48
N THR A 598 -27.79 38.31 -31.72
CA THR A 598 -28.77 39.18 -32.38
C THR A 598 -28.77 38.80 -33.85
N ALA A 599 -29.89 38.23 -34.29
CA ALA A 599 -30.15 37.93 -35.68
C ALA A 599 -30.03 39.21 -36.51
N GLU A 600 -28.92 39.36 -37.25
CA GLU A 600 -28.87 39.82 -38.64
C GLU A 600 -27.41 39.98 -39.12
N VAL A 601 -27.21 39.58 -40.38
CA VAL A 601 -26.07 39.80 -41.29
C VAL A 601 -24.94 38.76 -41.32
N ILE A 602 -24.69 38.34 -42.57
CA ILE A 602 -23.89 37.25 -43.10
C ILE A 602 -22.46 37.70 -43.47
N ALA A 603 -21.54 36.73 -43.40
CA ALA A 603 -20.26 36.58 -44.11
C ALA A 603 -19.01 37.33 -43.61
N GLU A 604 -17.92 36.55 -43.64
CA GLU A 604 -16.50 36.88 -43.42
C GLU A 604 -16.03 37.02 -41.96
N GLY A 605 -15.62 35.87 -41.40
CA GLY A 605 -14.86 35.81 -40.13
C GLY A 605 -14.95 34.49 -39.36
N ILE A 606 -14.63 33.34 -39.97
CA ILE A 606 -14.82 32.01 -39.34
C ILE A 606 -13.65 31.60 -38.40
N ALA A 607 -12.58 32.41 -38.28
CA ALA A 607 -11.43 32.07 -37.45
C ALA A 607 -11.59 32.37 -35.93
N GLU A 608 -12.58 33.18 -35.52
CA GLU A 608 -12.70 33.65 -34.12
C GLU A 608 -13.77 32.93 -33.28
N THR A 609 -14.52 32.00 -33.87
CA THR A 609 -15.70 31.40 -33.22
C THR A 609 -15.39 30.22 -32.29
N LEU A 610 -14.16 29.69 -32.30
CA LEU A 610 -13.82 28.41 -31.65
C LEU A 610 -13.41 28.50 -30.17
N PHE A 611 -13.19 29.70 -29.63
CA PHE A 611 -12.78 29.94 -28.24
C PHE A 611 -13.89 30.50 -27.34
N GLN A 612 -15.15 30.41 -27.78
CA GLN A 612 -16.28 31.06 -27.12
C GLN A 612 -16.89 30.19 -26.01
N ILE A 613 -17.07 30.78 -24.82
CA ILE A 613 -17.66 30.14 -23.63
C ILE A 613 -19.18 30.00 -23.75
N ASP A 614 -19.74 28.85 -23.34
CA ASP A 614 -21.19 28.61 -23.19
C ASP A 614 -21.65 29.07 -21.79
N ASP A 615 -22.79 29.76 -21.68
CA ASP A 615 -23.34 30.27 -20.41
C ASP A 615 -23.58 29.15 -19.37
N LYS A 616 -23.67 27.90 -19.82
CA LYS A 616 -23.74 26.70 -18.95
C LYS A 616 -22.45 26.38 -18.18
N GLU A 617 -21.29 26.88 -18.62
CA GLU A 617 -19.99 26.69 -17.94
C GLU A 617 -19.93 27.47 -16.61
N VAL A 618 -20.65 28.60 -16.53
CA VAL A 618 -20.70 29.51 -15.37
C VAL A 618 -21.45 28.88 -14.18
N THR A 619 -22.56 28.19 -14.41
CA THR A 619 -23.42 27.60 -13.36
C THR A 619 -22.97 26.20 -12.93
N GLY A 620 -22.33 25.44 -13.81
CA GLY A 620 -21.84 24.08 -13.53
C GLY A 620 -20.50 24.01 -12.78
N MET A 621 -19.74 25.12 -12.74
CA MET A 621 -18.37 25.19 -12.23
C MET A 621 -18.27 24.88 -10.72
N GLN A 622 -19.22 25.34 -9.90
CA GLN A 622 -19.21 25.12 -8.44
C GLN A 622 -19.53 23.67 -8.01
N THR A 623 -20.12 22.88 -8.91
CA THR A 623 -20.49 21.46 -8.71
C THR A 623 -19.54 20.49 -9.40
N CYS A 624 -18.89 20.87 -10.51
CA CYS A 624 -18.06 19.98 -11.32
C CYS A 624 -16.57 19.99 -10.94
N LEU A 625 -16.09 21.05 -10.25
CA LEU A 625 -14.66 21.24 -10.01
C LEU A 625 -14.05 20.27 -8.99
N GLU A 626 -14.81 19.71 -8.05
CA GLU A 626 -14.26 18.93 -6.94
C GLU A 626 -15.28 17.90 -6.42
N ALA A 627 -14.86 16.65 -6.26
CA ALA A 627 -15.59 15.72 -5.41
C ALA A 627 -15.55 16.25 -3.97
N ARG A 628 -16.67 16.18 -3.26
CA ARG A 628 -16.79 16.65 -1.87
C ARG A 628 -16.69 15.47 -0.91
N ILE A 629 -16.15 15.69 0.28
CA ILE A 629 -15.93 14.62 1.28
C ILE A 629 -17.26 13.94 1.66
N GLU A 630 -18.36 14.69 1.66
CA GLU A 630 -19.72 14.20 1.91
C GLU A 630 -20.15 13.11 0.92
N GLU A 631 -19.65 13.14 -0.31
CA GLU A 631 -19.97 12.16 -1.34
C GLU A 631 -19.30 10.81 -1.07
N LEU A 632 -18.27 10.80 -0.22
CA LEU A 632 -17.61 9.61 0.28
C LEU A 632 -18.27 9.07 1.55
N THR A 633 -19.31 9.71 2.10
CA THR A 633 -19.97 9.28 3.36
C THR A 633 -20.36 7.80 3.34
N PRO A 634 -20.98 7.24 2.29
CA PRO A 634 -21.29 5.80 2.23
C PRO A 634 -20.03 4.92 2.25
N LEU A 635 -18.94 5.40 1.65
CA LEU A 635 -17.66 4.69 1.54
C LEU A 635 -16.84 4.75 2.83
N ILE A 636 -16.84 5.90 3.52
CA ILE A 636 -16.27 6.10 4.86
C ILE A 636 -17.01 5.22 5.86
N ASN A 637 -18.35 5.20 5.80
CA ASN A 637 -19.18 4.32 6.61
C ASN A 637 -18.86 2.84 6.40
N ARG A 638 -18.60 2.43 5.15
CA ARG A 638 -18.19 1.05 4.84
C ARG A 638 -16.80 0.74 5.42
N ALA A 639 -15.86 1.67 5.32
CA ALA A 639 -14.54 1.52 5.94
C ALA A 639 -14.58 1.46 7.48
N ILE A 640 -15.52 2.16 8.10
CA ILE A 640 -15.82 2.04 9.55
C ILE A 640 -16.39 0.65 9.86
N SER A 641 -17.39 0.20 9.09
CA SER A 641 -18.01 -1.13 9.24
C SER A 641 -17.02 -2.28 9.04
N ASP A 642 -16.09 -2.12 8.10
CA ASP A 642 -15.05 -3.10 7.76
C ASP A 642 -13.86 -3.04 8.75
N GLY A 643 -13.91 -2.17 9.77
CA GLY A 643 -12.87 -2.03 10.81
C GLY A 643 -11.57 -1.37 10.33
N PHE A 644 -11.58 -0.73 9.16
CA PHE A 644 -10.45 0.06 8.66
C PHE A 644 -10.36 1.42 9.36
N LEU A 645 -11.51 2.01 9.70
CA LEU A 645 -11.66 3.23 10.48
C LEU A 645 -12.36 2.95 11.81
N ASP A 646 -12.01 3.72 12.83
CA ASP A 646 -12.68 3.70 14.12
C ASP A 646 -14.04 4.42 13.98
N PRO A 647 -15.17 3.85 14.44
CA PRO A 647 -16.48 4.48 14.38
C PRO A 647 -16.57 5.84 15.10
N ASN A 648 -15.61 6.17 15.96
CA ASN A 648 -15.51 7.51 16.58
C ASN A 648 -14.83 8.56 15.67
N ILE A 649 -14.22 8.15 14.54
CA ILE A 649 -13.69 9.05 13.50
C ILE A 649 -14.82 9.38 12.54
N ASP A 650 -15.90 9.96 13.07
CA ASP A 650 -16.92 10.55 12.22
C ASP A 650 -16.49 11.97 11.87
N LEU A 651 -15.66 12.10 10.83
CA LEU A 651 -15.17 13.38 10.29
C LEU A 651 -16.32 14.34 9.92
N LEU A 652 -17.56 13.85 9.80
CA LEU A 652 -18.71 14.66 9.43
C LEU A 652 -19.60 15.04 10.62
N ASN A 653 -19.67 14.22 11.68
CA ASN A 653 -20.52 14.46 12.85
C ASN A 653 -19.81 15.14 14.05
N ASN A 654 -18.47 15.11 14.12
CA ASN A 654 -17.72 15.66 15.26
C ASN A 654 -17.69 17.21 15.38
N LEU A 655 -18.47 17.93 14.56
CA LEU A 655 -18.54 19.40 14.55
C LEU A 655 -19.37 19.98 15.71
N ALA A 656 -20.38 19.25 16.22
CA ALA A 656 -21.26 19.76 17.27
C ALA A 656 -20.71 19.53 18.70
N ASP A 657 -19.91 18.47 18.89
CA ASP A 657 -19.41 18.07 20.21
C ASP A 657 -18.04 18.70 20.56
N SER A 658 -17.35 19.34 19.60
CA SER A 658 -15.98 19.88 19.82
C SER A 658 -15.92 21.22 20.59
N LEU A 659 -17.07 21.72 21.07
CA LEU A 659 -17.17 22.97 21.85
C LEU A 659 -17.16 22.76 23.38
N GLY A 660 -16.97 21.53 23.88
CA GLY A 660 -16.92 21.21 25.32
C GLY A 660 -15.52 20.95 25.86
N VAL A 661 -14.99 21.88 26.64
CA VAL A 661 -13.63 21.90 27.24
C VAL A 661 -13.39 20.77 28.26
N LYS A 662 -12.26 20.04 28.18
CA LYS A 662 -11.17 19.94 29.20
C LYS A 662 -10.15 18.83 28.88
N THR A 663 -8.89 19.20 29.11
CA THR A 663 -7.63 18.56 28.78
C THR A 663 -7.29 17.35 29.67
N SER A 664 -6.52 16.38 29.14
CA SER A 664 -5.39 15.74 29.85
C SER A 664 -4.63 14.72 28.98
N ARG A 665 -3.34 15.00 28.80
CA ARG A 665 -2.33 14.23 28.06
C ARG A 665 -2.05 12.86 28.70
N LYS A 666 -1.82 11.81 27.90
CA LYS A 666 -0.73 10.84 28.16
C LYS A 666 -0.44 9.93 26.95
N GLY A 667 0.86 9.74 26.72
CA GLY A 667 1.43 9.19 25.50
C GLY A 667 1.37 7.67 25.40
N SER A 668 1.39 7.20 24.15
CA SER A 668 1.37 5.79 23.79
C SER A 668 2.69 5.38 23.14
N LEU A 669 3.25 4.28 23.64
CA LEU A 669 4.49 3.64 23.20
C LEU A 669 4.38 3.10 21.76
N ARG A 670 5.48 3.26 21.00
CA ARG A 670 5.62 2.88 19.59
C ARG A 670 5.81 1.38 19.41
N ARG A 671 5.24 0.84 18.32
CA ARG A 671 5.43 -0.54 17.84
C ARG A 671 6.77 -0.60 17.07
N GLY A 672 7.75 -1.32 17.61
CA GLY A 672 9.05 -1.50 16.94
C GLY A 672 10.29 -1.60 17.84
N GLN A 673 10.17 -1.52 19.16
CA GLN A 673 11.27 -1.95 20.04
C GLN A 673 11.26 -3.47 20.18
N THR A 674 12.30 -4.10 19.65
CA THR A 674 12.78 -5.39 20.16
C THR A 674 13.25 -5.17 21.59
N THR A 675 12.39 -5.44 22.57
CA THR A 675 12.92 -5.86 23.88
C THR A 675 13.80 -7.06 23.59
N GLY A 676 15.08 -7.02 24.00
CA GLY A 676 15.95 -8.18 23.99
C GLY A 676 15.22 -9.36 24.62
N LYS A 677 14.66 -10.24 23.78
CA LYS A 677 14.19 -11.55 24.17
C LYS A 677 15.29 -12.53 23.80
N THR A 678 16.44 -12.34 24.42
CA THR A 678 17.23 -13.51 24.83
C THR A 678 16.34 -14.32 25.77
N GLY A 679 16.27 -15.62 25.50
CA GLY A 679 15.22 -16.51 25.94
C GLY A 679 14.89 -16.41 27.42
N CYS A 680 13.62 -16.12 27.71
CA CYS A 680 13.00 -16.68 28.89
C CYS A 680 11.73 -17.36 28.39
N SER A 681 11.74 -18.70 28.41
CA SER A 681 10.50 -19.49 28.46
C SER A 681 9.50 -18.73 29.32
N ARG A 682 8.28 -18.49 28.79
CA ARG A 682 7.28 -17.63 29.45
C ARG A 682 7.03 -18.21 30.84
N LYS A 683 7.65 -17.63 31.88
CA LYS A 683 7.61 -18.16 33.24
C LYS A 683 6.15 -18.25 33.68
N VAL A 684 5.74 -19.43 34.11
CA VAL A 684 4.41 -19.63 34.69
C VAL A 684 4.48 -19.13 36.13
N TRP A 685 4.14 -17.86 36.34
CA TRP A 685 4.31 -17.18 37.63
C TRP A 685 3.59 -17.87 38.80
N ARG A 686 2.51 -18.62 38.56
CA ARG A 686 1.86 -19.46 39.58
C ARG A 686 2.81 -20.47 40.22
N LYS A 687 3.78 -21.00 39.45
CA LYS A 687 4.78 -21.97 39.93
C LYS A 687 5.92 -21.33 40.74
N GLU A 688 6.02 -20.00 40.76
CA GLU A 688 7.08 -19.27 41.46
C GLU A 688 6.67 -18.82 42.86
N ARG A 689 5.42 -19.10 43.29
CA ARG A 689 4.83 -18.66 44.57
C ARG A 689 5.67 -19.01 45.80
N GLU A 690 6.29 -20.19 45.82
CA GLU A 690 7.04 -20.67 46.98
C GLU A 690 8.46 -20.10 47.06
N VAL A 691 8.97 -19.55 45.95
CA VAL A 691 10.39 -19.20 45.82
C VAL A 691 10.65 -17.72 45.52
N PHE A 692 9.64 -16.95 45.08
CA PHE A 692 9.85 -15.60 44.57
C PHE A 692 10.45 -14.61 45.60
N GLN A 693 10.15 -14.78 46.90
CA GLN A 693 10.62 -13.87 47.94
C GLN A 693 12.15 -13.92 48.14
N ASN A 694 12.74 -15.09 47.89
CA ASN A 694 14.17 -15.36 48.10
C ASN A 694 14.96 -15.45 46.79
N LYS A 695 14.37 -15.02 45.67
CA LYS A 695 14.94 -15.21 44.33
C LYS A 695 15.16 -13.87 43.62
N GLU A 696 16.34 -13.71 43.06
CA GLU A 696 16.62 -12.65 42.09
C GLU A 696 16.43 -13.16 40.66
N TYR A 697 15.71 -12.39 39.85
CA TYR A 697 15.42 -12.69 38.46
C TYR A 697 16.41 -11.96 37.56
N LYS A 698 17.27 -12.71 36.85
CA LYS A 698 18.24 -12.18 35.89
C LYS A 698 17.59 -11.91 34.52
N TYR A 699 17.88 -10.74 33.96
CA TYR A 699 17.48 -10.27 32.64
C TYR A 699 18.68 -9.69 31.88
N ILE A 700 18.61 -9.67 30.55
CA ILE A 700 19.64 -9.07 29.69
C ILE A 700 18.96 -8.01 28.83
N VAL A 701 19.47 -6.78 28.85
CA VAL A 701 19.01 -5.67 28.00
C VAL A 701 20.03 -5.38 26.88
N PRO A 702 19.58 -5.06 25.65
CA PRO A 702 20.49 -4.78 24.55
C PRO A 702 21.31 -3.51 24.78
N LEU A 703 22.60 -3.55 24.43
CA LEU A 703 23.55 -2.43 24.53
C LEU A 703 23.64 -1.66 23.20
N GLY A 704 24.07 -0.39 23.25
CA GLY A 704 24.35 0.42 22.06
C GLY A 704 23.12 0.88 21.25
N ILE A 705 21.92 0.81 21.83
CA ILE A 705 20.67 1.21 21.18
C ILE A 705 20.29 2.65 21.52
N THR A 706 19.77 3.39 20.54
CA THR A 706 19.38 4.81 20.70
C THR A 706 18.01 5.01 21.35
N TYR A 707 17.37 3.94 21.83
CA TYR A 707 16.01 3.93 22.34
C TYR A 707 15.91 3.36 23.76
N GLU A 708 14.81 3.68 24.47
CA GLU A 708 14.55 3.23 25.86
C GLU A 708 14.50 1.70 25.96
N ARG A 709 15.29 1.10 26.85
CA ARG A 709 15.30 -0.34 27.10
C ARG A 709 14.18 -0.71 28.07
N SER A 710 13.61 -1.91 27.97
CA SER A 710 12.65 -2.38 28.97
C SER A 710 12.67 -3.89 29.18
N ILE A 711 12.37 -4.31 30.41
CA ILE A 711 12.10 -5.70 30.81
C ILE A 711 10.68 -5.79 31.37
N SER A 712 10.10 -6.99 31.42
CA SER A 712 8.74 -7.16 31.95
C SER A 712 8.58 -8.38 32.86
N LEU A 713 8.05 -8.14 34.06
CA LEU A 713 7.64 -9.17 35.02
C LEU A 713 6.11 -9.27 35.00
N ASN A 714 5.57 -10.39 34.51
CA ASN A 714 4.12 -10.59 34.33
C ASN A 714 3.37 -9.36 33.77
N TYR A 715 3.86 -8.84 32.63
CA TYR A 715 3.36 -7.63 31.96
C TYR A 715 3.60 -6.30 32.69
N CYS A 716 4.22 -6.27 33.88
CA CYS A 716 4.68 -5.05 34.55
C CYS A 716 6.02 -4.60 33.95
N PRO A 717 6.10 -3.46 33.23
CA PRO A 717 7.35 -3.02 32.59
C PRO A 717 8.28 -2.30 33.59
N ILE A 718 9.58 -2.57 33.48
CA ILE A 718 10.67 -1.79 34.11
C ILE A 718 11.49 -1.19 32.97
N LYS A 719 11.71 0.12 33.00
CA LYS A 719 12.31 0.88 31.89
C LYS A 719 13.70 1.41 32.26
N PHE A 720 14.61 1.39 31.30
CA PHE A 720 15.97 1.95 31.43
C PHE A 720 16.21 2.96 30.29
N PRO A 721 16.41 4.25 30.60
CA PRO A 721 16.69 5.29 29.61
C PRO A 721 17.87 4.93 28.69
N SER A 722 17.89 5.44 27.46
CA SER A 722 18.95 5.13 26.48
C SER A 722 20.35 5.56 26.93
N GLY A 723 20.45 6.64 27.69
CA GLY A 723 21.71 7.15 28.26
C GLY A 723 22.11 6.53 29.61
N MET A 724 21.31 5.62 30.18
CA MET A 724 21.66 4.98 31.45
C MET A 724 22.79 3.97 31.23
N ASP A 725 23.89 4.10 31.98
CA ASP A 725 24.93 3.08 31.95
C ASP A 725 24.43 1.85 32.72
N VAL A 726 24.40 0.70 32.06
CA VAL A 726 23.99 -0.59 32.65
C VAL A 726 25.08 -1.65 32.51
N GLY A 727 26.32 -1.20 32.27
CA GLY A 727 27.49 -2.05 32.10
C GLY A 727 27.32 -3.07 30.98
N ASP A 728 27.36 -4.36 31.34
CA ASP A 728 27.25 -5.48 30.41
C ASP A 728 25.80 -5.78 29.96
N GLY A 729 24.83 -5.01 30.45
CA GLY A 729 23.41 -5.21 30.15
C GLY A 729 22.73 -6.27 31.04
N THR A 730 23.42 -6.82 32.04
CA THR A 730 22.84 -7.76 32.99
C THR A 730 22.10 -7.03 34.12
N ILE A 731 20.79 -7.27 34.22
CA ILE A 731 19.92 -6.70 35.25
C ILE A 731 19.38 -7.80 36.17
N TYR A 732 19.40 -7.57 37.48
CA TYR A 732 18.78 -8.41 38.49
C TYR A 732 17.56 -7.71 39.09
N VAL A 733 16.44 -8.41 39.20
CA VAL A 733 15.21 -7.89 39.80
C VAL A 733 14.76 -8.82 40.94
N LYS A 734 14.60 -8.28 42.14
CA LYS A 734 13.98 -8.96 43.28
C LYS A 734 12.54 -8.47 43.45
N ILE A 735 11.62 -9.40 43.71
CA ILE A 735 10.19 -9.10 43.90
C ILE A 735 9.91 -9.05 45.40
N GLU A 736 9.34 -7.95 45.87
CA GLU A 736 8.94 -7.76 47.27
C GLU A 736 7.42 -7.54 47.32
N ILE A 737 6.72 -8.35 48.13
CA ILE A 737 5.28 -8.24 48.34
C ILE A 737 5.00 -8.23 49.84
N CYS A 738 4.46 -7.12 50.35
CA CYS A 738 4.04 -7.03 51.75
C CYS A 738 2.83 -7.93 52.07
N PRO A 739 2.62 -8.31 53.35
CA PRO A 739 1.42 -9.02 53.81
C PRO A 739 0.12 -8.26 53.52
N PHE A 740 -1.02 -8.96 53.56
CA PHE A 740 -2.33 -8.36 53.30
C PHE A 740 -2.60 -7.19 54.28
N GLY A 741 -3.16 -6.09 53.77
CA GLY A 741 -3.42 -4.88 54.55
C GLY A 741 -2.21 -3.95 54.78
N GLN A 742 -1.01 -4.30 54.29
CA GLN A 742 0.18 -3.45 54.40
C GLN A 742 0.65 -2.92 53.05
N ARG A 743 0.80 -1.59 52.93
CA ARG A 743 1.38 -0.94 51.75
C ARG A 743 2.90 -1.03 51.79
N HIS A 744 3.52 -1.33 50.65
CA HIS A 744 4.97 -1.28 50.52
C HIS A 744 5.43 0.19 50.41
N PRO A 745 6.42 0.66 51.20
CA PRO A 745 6.87 2.06 51.19
C PRO A 745 7.49 2.48 49.85
N LYS A 746 7.96 1.51 49.06
CA LYS A 746 8.50 1.69 47.71
C LYS A 746 7.61 1.05 46.64
N VAL A 747 6.29 1.21 46.76
CA VAL A 747 5.29 0.64 45.84
C VAL A 747 5.63 0.90 44.37
N TYR A 748 5.54 -0.14 43.55
CA TYR A 748 5.78 -0.07 42.11
C TYR A 748 4.69 0.74 41.40
N ALA A 749 3.41 0.36 41.57
CA ALA A 749 2.30 1.10 40.98
C ALA A 749 1.87 2.24 41.91
N THR A 750 2.35 3.47 41.66
CA THR A 750 2.10 4.59 42.58
C THR A 750 0.65 5.09 42.57
N SER A 751 -0.15 4.64 41.60
CA SER A 751 -1.60 4.88 41.52
C SER A 751 -2.44 3.84 42.28
N ALA A 752 -1.81 2.84 42.90
CA ALA A 752 -2.51 1.85 43.73
C ALA A 752 -3.12 2.51 44.96
N THR A 753 -4.41 2.29 45.20
CA THR A 753 -5.08 2.63 46.46
C THR A 753 -4.80 1.54 47.51
N ASP A 754 -5.20 1.73 48.77
CA ASP A 754 -4.92 0.74 49.82
C ASP A 754 -5.75 -0.55 49.62
N GLU A 755 -6.82 -0.48 48.84
CA GLU A 755 -7.67 -1.60 48.42
C GLU A 755 -7.08 -2.40 47.26
N ASP A 756 -6.12 -1.85 46.51
CA ASP A 756 -5.47 -2.53 45.40
C ASP A 756 -4.36 -3.48 45.89
N PRO A 757 -4.35 -4.78 45.51
CA PRO A 757 -3.27 -5.69 45.90
C PRO A 757 -1.87 -5.22 45.46
N ALA A 758 -1.79 -4.43 44.38
CA ALA A 758 -0.55 -3.81 43.91
C ALA A 758 0.07 -2.83 44.89
N CYS A 759 -0.68 -2.31 45.89
CA CYS A 759 -0.13 -1.42 46.92
C CYS A 759 1.00 -2.08 47.72
N ARG A 760 1.04 -3.42 47.70
CA ARG A 760 2.00 -4.26 48.40
C ARG A 760 3.23 -4.61 47.57
N LEU A 761 3.21 -4.38 46.25
CA LEU A 761 4.23 -4.85 45.31
C LEU A 761 5.32 -3.82 45.11
N ALA A 762 6.58 -4.26 45.17
CA ALA A 762 7.75 -3.50 44.75
C ALA A 762 8.74 -4.36 43.95
N PHE A 763 9.50 -3.69 43.07
CA PHE A 763 10.61 -4.29 42.35
C PHE A 763 11.91 -3.60 42.75
N HIS A 764 12.81 -4.37 43.36
CA HIS A 764 14.17 -3.91 43.66
C HIS A 764 15.10 -4.33 42.52
N VAL A 765 15.66 -3.34 41.83
CA VAL A 765 16.47 -3.51 40.62
C VAL A 765 17.93 -3.27 40.96
N ARG A 766 18.81 -4.15 40.46
CA ARG A 766 20.25 -4.11 40.69
C ARG A 766 21.02 -4.45 39.42
N PHE A 767 22.06 -3.70 39.11
CA PHE A 767 23.01 -3.99 38.03
C PHE A 767 24.38 -3.35 38.31
N THR A 768 25.39 -3.72 37.53
CA THR A 768 26.73 -3.14 37.61
C THR A 768 26.94 -2.25 36.39
N ASP A 769 27.36 -1.00 36.59
CA ASP A 769 27.64 -0.07 35.50
C ASP A 769 29.01 -0.34 34.85
N SER A 770 29.37 0.40 33.78
CA SER A 770 30.64 0.20 33.07
C SER A 770 31.88 0.57 33.89
N THR A 771 31.71 1.28 35.01
CA THR A 771 32.79 1.61 35.96
C THR A 771 33.02 0.50 36.98
N GLY A 772 32.19 -0.53 36.99
CA GLY A 772 32.20 -1.60 38.01
C GLY A 772 31.42 -1.25 39.27
N SER A 773 30.73 -0.10 39.31
CA SER A 773 29.94 0.33 40.45
C SER A 773 28.55 -0.32 40.44
N GLU A 774 28.06 -0.72 41.62
CA GLU A 774 26.76 -1.37 41.75
C GLU A 774 25.64 -0.33 41.92
N VAL A 775 24.67 -0.35 41.01
CA VAL A 775 23.49 0.52 41.02
C VAL A 775 22.29 -0.26 41.56
N LYS A 776 21.62 0.29 42.59
CA LYS A 776 20.42 -0.29 43.22
C LYS A 776 19.32 0.75 43.36
N TYR A 777 18.09 0.40 42.95
CA TYR A 777 16.93 1.27 43.15
C TYR A 777 15.61 0.50 43.12
N TYR A 778 14.54 1.16 43.54
CA TYR A 778 13.17 0.65 43.44
C TYR A 778 12.44 1.26 42.25
N GLU A 779 11.91 0.43 41.37
CA GLU A 779 11.16 0.89 40.21
C GLU A 779 9.79 1.46 40.62
N ARG A 780 9.40 2.56 39.99
CA ARG A 780 8.09 3.21 40.20
C ARG A 780 7.43 3.55 38.88
N ASN A 781 6.13 3.28 38.77
CA ASN A 781 5.34 3.57 37.59
C ASN A 781 4.05 4.36 37.95
N PRO A 782 3.92 5.61 37.49
CA PRO A 782 2.76 6.46 37.81
C PRO A 782 1.57 6.27 36.88
N ASN A 783 1.64 5.35 35.92
CA ASN A 783 0.54 5.11 34.98
C ASN A 783 -0.50 4.16 35.59
N THR A 784 -1.75 4.29 35.15
CA THR A 784 -2.86 3.44 35.59
C THR A 784 -2.81 2.05 34.95
N SER A 785 -2.34 1.89 33.71
CA SER A 785 -2.26 0.55 33.07
C SER A 785 -1.36 -0.45 33.83
N PRO A 786 -0.15 -0.08 34.31
CA PRO A 786 0.68 -0.94 35.15
C PRO A 786 0.05 -1.36 36.47
N LEU A 787 -0.87 -0.57 37.03
CA LEU A 787 -1.60 -0.95 38.24
C LEU A 787 -2.43 -2.22 38.05
N PHE A 788 -3.14 -2.33 36.93
CA PHE A 788 -4.03 -3.47 36.66
C PHE A 788 -3.21 -4.76 36.51
N ARG A 789 -2.03 -4.63 35.90
CA ARG A 789 -1.07 -5.71 35.71
C ARG A 789 -0.40 -6.10 37.03
N ALA A 790 -0.03 -5.12 37.84
CA ALA A 790 0.52 -5.34 39.17
C ALA A 790 -0.51 -6.01 40.10
N ASN A 791 -1.77 -5.60 40.03
CA ASN A 791 -2.88 -6.21 40.76
C ASN A 791 -3.05 -7.68 40.39
N THR A 792 -3.14 -7.99 39.08
CA THR A 792 -3.16 -9.38 38.60
C THR A 792 -1.91 -10.13 39.05
N PHE A 793 -0.74 -9.49 39.01
CA PHE A 793 0.50 -10.17 39.35
C PHE A 793 0.55 -10.57 40.82
N VAL A 794 0.12 -9.70 41.73
CA VAL A 794 -0.02 -10.02 43.16
C VAL A 794 -1.07 -11.11 43.37
N ASP A 795 -2.18 -11.05 42.62
CA ASP A 795 -3.23 -12.07 42.72
C ASP A 795 -2.77 -13.46 42.27
N ILE A 796 -1.96 -13.52 41.22
CA ILE A 796 -1.37 -14.76 40.71
C ILE A 796 -0.26 -15.26 41.65
N LEU A 797 0.66 -14.38 42.05
CA LEU A 797 1.92 -14.76 42.68
C LEU A 797 1.78 -14.95 44.20
N ALA A 798 1.05 -14.07 44.89
CA ALA A 798 0.91 -14.11 46.34
C ALA A 798 -0.43 -14.72 46.78
N ASN A 799 -1.54 -14.30 46.16
CA ASN A 799 -2.89 -14.65 46.62
C ASN A 799 -3.43 -15.95 45.98
N ASN A 800 -2.78 -16.46 44.92
CA ASN A 800 -3.19 -17.65 44.16
C ASN A 800 -4.65 -17.62 43.67
N VAL A 801 -5.14 -16.45 43.26
CA VAL A 801 -6.50 -16.28 42.73
C VAL A 801 -6.59 -16.93 41.35
N VAL A 802 -7.62 -17.71 41.05
CA VAL A 802 -7.81 -18.36 39.74
C VAL A 802 -8.24 -17.37 38.67
N ASP A 803 -7.96 -17.66 37.40
CA ASP A 803 -8.15 -16.71 36.30
C ASP A 803 -9.63 -16.29 36.13
N GLU A 804 -10.58 -17.17 36.42
CA GLU A 804 -12.02 -16.89 36.36
C GLU A 804 -12.46 -15.87 37.41
N GLN A 805 -11.83 -15.89 38.59
CA GLN A 805 -12.08 -14.92 39.65
C GLN A 805 -11.40 -13.59 39.33
N ILE A 806 -10.16 -13.64 38.81
CA ILE A 806 -9.46 -12.43 38.35
C ILE A 806 -10.27 -11.73 37.26
N ALA A 807 -10.83 -12.48 36.31
CA ALA A 807 -11.65 -11.96 35.20
C ALA A 807 -12.91 -11.19 35.66
N LYS A 808 -13.45 -11.56 36.82
CA LYS A 808 -14.62 -10.92 37.45
C LYS A 808 -14.24 -9.81 38.43
N THR A 809 -12.96 -9.69 38.78
CA THR A 809 -12.48 -8.72 39.74
C THR A 809 -12.06 -7.43 39.01
N PRO A 810 -12.64 -6.26 39.34
CA PRO A 810 -12.26 -4.99 38.72
C PRO A 810 -10.76 -4.67 38.84
N ARG A 811 -10.26 -3.81 37.95
CA ARG A 811 -8.86 -3.32 38.01
C ARG A 811 -7.82 -4.43 37.84
N ARG A 812 -8.08 -5.41 36.96
CA ARG A 812 -7.17 -6.51 36.59
C ARG A 812 -6.87 -6.51 35.11
N TYR A 813 -5.78 -7.18 34.75
CA TYR A 813 -5.40 -7.47 33.37
C TYR A 813 -5.18 -8.97 33.19
N LEU A 814 -5.82 -9.58 32.20
CA LEU A 814 -5.59 -10.96 31.80
C LEU A 814 -5.17 -11.01 30.33
N HIS A 815 -4.31 -11.97 29.98
CA HIS A 815 -3.87 -12.16 28.61
C HIS A 815 -3.73 -13.64 28.27
N PHE A 816 -4.57 -14.11 27.35
CA PHE A 816 -4.46 -15.44 26.73
C PHE A 816 -3.98 -15.33 25.27
N LYS A 817 -3.36 -16.39 24.75
CA LYS A 817 -3.05 -16.48 23.31
C LYS A 817 -4.34 -16.84 22.55
N LYS A 818 -4.45 -16.41 21.29
CA LYS A 818 -5.59 -16.74 20.43
C LYS A 818 -5.77 -18.26 20.31
N GLY A 819 -6.98 -18.76 20.53
CA GLY A 819 -7.33 -20.19 20.56
C GLY A 819 -6.78 -20.95 21.78
N LYS A 820 -6.39 -20.25 22.85
CA LYS A 820 -5.79 -20.84 24.07
C LYS A 820 -6.41 -20.30 25.36
N SER A 821 -7.46 -19.48 25.31
CA SER A 821 -8.21 -19.10 26.52
C SER A 821 -9.04 -20.28 27.05
N PRO A 822 -9.22 -20.38 28.38
CA PRO A 822 -10.28 -21.20 28.96
C PRO A 822 -11.67 -20.76 28.45
N ALA A 823 -12.62 -21.70 28.45
CA ALA A 823 -14.00 -21.43 28.04
C ALA A 823 -14.62 -20.32 28.91
N GLY A 824 -15.22 -19.31 28.27
CA GLY A 824 -15.78 -18.14 28.95
C GLY A 824 -14.78 -17.01 29.23
N LEU A 825 -13.50 -17.16 28.87
CA LEU A 825 -12.45 -16.14 28.97
C LEU A 825 -11.89 -15.72 27.60
N GLU A 826 -12.60 -16.03 26.52
CA GLU A 826 -12.20 -15.71 25.13
C GLU A 826 -12.04 -14.20 24.92
N GLY A 827 -12.78 -13.39 25.69
CA GLY A 827 -12.65 -11.93 25.68
C GLY A 827 -11.28 -11.41 26.13
N PHE A 828 -10.46 -12.22 26.80
CA PHE A 828 -9.10 -11.87 27.23
C PHE A 828 -8.01 -12.42 26.29
N GLU A 829 -8.38 -13.02 25.15
CA GLU A 829 -7.42 -13.39 24.10
C GLU A 829 -6.79 -12.16 23.46
N GLY A 830 -5.46 -12.10 23.44
CA GLY A 830 -4.70 -10.91 23.02
C GLY A 830 -4.51 -9.87 24.13
N GLY A 831 -5.08 -10.09 25.32
CA GLY A 831 -4.93 -9.23 26.49
C GLY A 831 -6.05 -8.21 26.64
N SER A 832 -6.76 -8.24 27.77
CA SER A 832 -7.82 -7.28 28.10
C SER A 832 -7.83 -6.94 29.60
N TYR A 833 -8.43 -5.81 29.95
CA TYR A 833 -8.57 -5.34 31.33
C TYR A 833 -9.97 -5.64 31.84
N THR A 834 -10.11 -5.99 33.10
CA THR A 834 -11.42 -6.11 33.75
C THR A 834 -11.95 -4.72 34.08
N THR A 835 -13.24 -4.52 33.83
CA THR A 835 -13.91 -3.21 33.89
C THR A 835 -13.72 -2.53 35.25
N LEU A 836 -13.50 -1.21 35.22
CA LEU A 836 -13.70 -0.33 36.38
C LEU A 836 -15.21 -0.13 36.59
N PRO A 837 -15.70 0.05 37.83
CA PRO A 837 -16.96 0.75 38.08
C PRO A 837 -16.94 2.16 37.48
#